data_AF-A0A849PLH3-F1
#
_entry.id   AF-A0A849PLH3-F1
#
_cell.length_a   1.000
_cell.length_b   1.000
_cell.length_c   1.000
_cell.angle_alpha   90.00
_cell.angle_beta   90.00
_cell.angle_gamma   90.00
#
_symmetry.space_group_name_H-M   'P 1'
#
loop_
_entity.id
_entity.type
_entity.pdbx_description
1 polymer ?
#
loop_
_entity_poly.entity_id
_entity_poly.type
_entity_poly.pdbx_seq_one_letter_code
_entity_poly.pdbx_strand_id
1 'polypeptide(L)'
;MIKDGRFTLDGMENVVINIGKITTEEEIAEQEWEPMGPTPKPGILSLRNWDHRLLKDFPPFYAPICDMCCLCTYGKCDLTGDRKGACGIDIAAQQARMVLIACCIGTAAHAGHANHVLHELIKWRGRDHPIDLGPHIDVEAPIIRTVVGTIPKTLGDLEGILDYVNQQLVHALSSAHTGQEGSYIDFESKALHISMIDNLAKEVADIAQIAGFDFPKGDPDAALIEFGFGSVDRTKPIIVFIGHYPAVSVATIDYIEEHGLSDKMEVCGICCTAIETSRYSASAKVIGPLSMQLFFVRSGIADVIVLDEQCVRTDLLEEAQKVGAPLILTTDKICYNLPDVTNRDSDKVVEDLLNGAPGVLISDPHKAAKVITETALKMKPKRDALNHLPELEEVRELAEECIECGWCDRACPNSLPVKDAMIKAKEGDFKGLSDLFSPCMSCGRCESECKKDLPIVSMILKSAQEIAFGETYTMRAGRGPVLDTEIRKVGAPLVLGEIPGIVALVGCSNFPDGEVEVAKIAEEFARRNYIVVATGCSAMAMAMYRCEDGQTLYEKYPGTFDAGGIVNIGSCVANAHVIGAAIKVAAIFARLPLRGNFEEIADYILNKVGACGVAWGAMSQKAASIGTGTNRWGIPVVLGPHGSKYRRAYISNKELSEWELYDKRTGEVVEGEPAPEHLAYPAETMEEAIVLIAKLCIRPSDNSKGRQIKLSNYVDLYKKYMKTLPPDLHLFVRNERDIPITMKDEIMEYLEEAGWEPRKAIGDPTRLVPEEEV
;
A
#
# COMPACT_ATOMS: atom_id res chain seq x y z
N MET A 1 -3.01 30.92 30.44
CA MET A 1 -4.09 31.54 31.25
C MET A 1 -5.10 32.18 30.30
N ILE A 2 -6.18 31.46 30.01
CA ILE A 2 -7.36 32.04 29.35
C ILE A 2 -8.03 32.95 30.38
N LYS A 3 -8.35 34.19 30.00
CA LYS A 3 -9.08 35.10 30.89
C LYS A 3 -10.57 34.76 30.82
N ASP A 4 -11.22 34.68 31.97
CA ASP A 4 -12.69 34.57 32.04
C ASP A 4 -13.34 35.69 31.23
N GLY A 5 -14.10 35.30 30.20
CA GLY A 5 -14.88 36.21 29.37
C GLY A 5 -16.36 36.06 29.69
N ARG A 6 -17.03 37.16 30.05
CA ARG A 6 -18.49 37.20 30.20
C ARG A 6 -19.10 37.95 29.02
N PHE A 7 -19.90 37.25 28.22
CA PHE A 7 -20.74 37.87 27.19
C PHE A 7 -22.17 37.96 27.71
N THR A 8 -22.77 39.15 27.61
CA THR A 8 -24.19 39.37 27.94
C THR A 8 -24.86 39.88 26.67
N LEU A 9 -25.88 39.15 26.22
CA LEU A 9 -26.68 39.51 25.05
C LEU A 9 -28.05 39.95 25.56
N ASP A 10 -28.51 41.12 25.16
CA ASP A 10 -29.79 41.70 25.62
C ASP A 10 -30.56 42.24 24.41
N GLY A 11 -31.89 42.14 24.44
CA GLY A 11 -32.77 42.66 23.38
C GLY A 11 -32.87 41.83 22.08
N MET A 12 -32.70 40.50 22.14
CA MET A 12 -32.83 39.64 20.95
C MET A 12 -34.29 39.24 20.68
N GLU A 13 -34.84 39.70 19.55
CA GLU A 13 -36.01 39.11 18.91
C GLU A 13 -35.55 38.41 17.61
N ASN A 14 -35.96 37.14 17.39
CA ASN A 14 -35.64 36.32 16.21
C ASN A 14 -34.16 35.91 15.98
N VAL A 15 -33.42 35.58 17.05
CA VAL A 15 -32.05 35.02 16.94
C VAL A 15 -32.03 33.54 17.36
N VAL A 16 -31.33 32.70 16.58
CA VAL A 16 -30.97 31.33 16.96
C VAL A 16 -29.48 31.31 17.33
N ILE A 17 -29.17 30.90 18.56
CA ILE A 17 -27.80 30.72 19.04
C ILE A 17 -27.49 29.23 19.03
N ASN A 18 -26.55 28.81 18.18
CA ASN A 18 -25.96 27.48 18.23
C ASN A 18 -24.63 27.57 18.98
N ILE A 19 -24.58 27.02 20.19
CA ILE A 19 -23.32 26.84 20.92
C ILE A 19 -22.67 25.58 20.36
N GLY A 20 -21.44 25.70 19.84
CA GLY A 20 -20.63 24.57 19.39
C GLY A 20 -20.15 23.70 20.57
N LYS A 21 -19.10 22.89 20.36
CA LYS A 21 -18.51 22.09 21.43
C LYS A 21 -18.03 23.00 22.58
N ILE A 22 -18.52 22.75 23.78
CA ILE A 22 -18.05 23.41 25.01
C ILE A 22 -16.89 22.57 25.53
N THR A 23 -15.69 23.14 25.53
CA THR A 23 -14.48 22.46 26.01
C THR A 23 -14.27 22.73 27.50
N THR A 24 -14.04 21.70 28.31
CA THR A 24 -13.79 21.84 29.75
C THR A 24 -12.34 22.19 30.08
N GLU A 25 -12.05 22.69 31.29
CA GLU A 25 -10.66 22.91 31.74
C GLU A 25 -9.85 21.61 31.78
N GLU A 26 -10.48 20.47 32.10
CA GLU A 26 -9.86 19.15 32.02
C GLU A 26 -9.53 18.76 30.58
N GLU A 27 -10.43 19.00 29.62
CA GLU A 27 -10.15 18.76 28.18
C GLU A 27 -9.03 19.68 27.64
N ILE A 28 -8.89 20.89 28.18
CA ILE A 28 -7.79 21.82 27.83
C ILE A 28 -6.47 21.32 28.44
N ALA A 29 -6.46 20.87 29.68
CA ALA A 29 -5.28 20.31 30.34
C ALA A 29 -4.85 18.97 29.71
N GLU A 30 -5.81 18.12 29.35
CA GLU A 30 -5.59 16.92 28.55
C GLU A 30 -5.11 17.23 27.14
N GLN A 31 -5.45 18.41 26.59
CA GLN A 31 -4.88 18.92 25.34
C GLN A 31 -3.46 19.45 25.48
N GLU A 32 -2.92 19.62 26.69
CA GLU A 32 -1.53 20.05 26.94
C GLU A 32 -0.63 18.87 27.39
N TRP A 33 -0.77 17.70 26.74
CA TRP A 33 0.07 16.51 27.06
C TRP A 33 1.54 16.66 26.61
N GLU A 34 1.78 17.52 25.62
CA GLU A 34 3.12 17.92 25.16
C GLU A 34 3.07 19.31 24.49
N PRO A 35 4.19 20.05 24.40
CA PRO A 35 4.23 21.33 23.70
C PRO A 35 3.83 21.20 22.23
N MET A 36 3.04 22.15 21.73
CA MET A 36 2.70 22.21 20.31
C MET A 36 3.94 22.58 19.49
N GLY A 37 4.26 21.74 18.50
CA GLY A 37 5.29 21.98 17.50
C GLY A 37 4.90 23.09 16.51
N PRO A 38 5.79 23.41 15.56
CA PRO A 38 5.66 24.59 14.71
C PRO A 38 4.58 24.48 13.63
N THR A 39 4.16 23.26 13.27
CA THR A 39 3.36 23.00 12.07
C THR A 39 2.11 22.13 12.31
N PRO A 40 1.20 22.45 13.26
CA PRO A 40 -0.05 21.72 13.40
C PRO A 40 -1.00 22.00 12.23
N LYS A 41 -1.65 20.95 11.71
CA LYS A 41 -2.59 21.01 10.59
C LYS A 41 -2.02 21.80 9.39
N PRO A 42 -0.85 21.39 8.86
CA PRO A 42 -0.16 22.15 7.82
C PRO A 42 -1.04 22.36 6.57
N GLY A 43 -1.03 23.56 6.01
CA GLY A 43 -1.59 23.80 4.68
C GLY A 43 -0.60 23.39 3.58
N ILE A 44 -1.02 23.52 2.32
CA ILE A 44 -0.21 23.13 1.15
C ILE A 44 1.16 23.83 1.04
N LEU A 45 1.36 24.94 1.76
CA LEU A 45 2.62 25.70 1.77
C LEU A 45 3.43 25.51 3.05
N SER A 46 2.83 24.99 4.14
CA SER A 46 3.42 25.03 5.47
C SER A 46 4.73 24.24 5.58
N LEU A 47 4.87 23.17 4.81
CA LEU A 47 6.02 22.27 4.82
C LEU A 47 6.83 22.34 3.51
N ARG A 48 6.59 23.38 2.69
CA ARG A 48 7.26 23.54 1.40
C ARG A 48 8.78 23.67 1.53
N ASN A 49 9.27 24.31 2.59
CA ASN A 49 10.69 24.46 2.85
C ASN A 49 11.36 23.11 3.13
N TRP A 50 10.72 22.25 3.94
CA TRP A 50 11.14 20.85 4.11
C TRP A 50 11.18 20.10 2.78
N ASP A 51 10.10 20.19 2.00
CA ASP A 51 10.03 19.51 0.70
C ASP A 51 11.17 19.95 -0.23
N HIS A 52 11.50 21.25 -0.26
CA HIS A 52 12.58 21.78 -1.07
C HIS A 52 13.96 21.35 -0.57
N ARG A 53 14.16 21.25 0.75
CA ARG A 53 15.40 20.68 1.31
C ARG A 53 15.54 19.21 0.92
N LEU A 54 14.47 18.43 1.03
CA LEU A 54 14.46 17.03 0.63
C LEU A 54 14.76 16.86 -0.88
N LEU A 55 14.16 17.70 -1.73
CA LEU A 55 14.31 17.59 -3.18
C LEU A 55 15.64 18.16 -3.72
N LYS A 56 16.43 18.85 -2.89
CA LYS A 56 17.82 19.19 -3.22
C LYS A 56 18.70 17.95 -3.20
N ASP A 57 18.58 17.12 -2.17
CA ASP A 57 19.27 15.84 -2.10
C ASP A 57 18.73 14.86 -3.16
N PHE A 58 17.41 14.86 -3.35
CA PHE A 58 16.70 13.90 -4.18
C PHE A 58 15.90 14.59 -5.31
N PRO A 59 16.57 15.16 -6.33
CA PRO A 59 15.89 15.88 -7.39
C PRO A 59 14.92 14.95 -8.17
N PRO A 60 13.77 15.48 -8.62
CA PRO A 60 12.84 14.71 -9.42
C PRO A 60 13.45 14.40 -10.80
N PHE A 61 13.44 13.12 -11.15
CA PHE A 61 13.76 12.64 -12.48
C PHE A 61 12.46 12.27 -13.21
N TYR A 62 12.24 12.83 -14.40
CA TYR A 62 11.03 12.56 -15.19
C TYR A 62 11.31 11.64 -16.37
N ALA A 63 10.49 10.60 -16.49
CA ALA A 63 10.39 9.71 -17.64
C ALA A 63 8.97 9.79 -18.23
N PRO A 64 8.69 10.74 -19.15
CA PRO A 64 7.37 10.90 -19.73
C PRO A 64 6.89 9.63 -20.44
N ILE A 65 5.71 9.13 -20.05
CA ILE A 65 5.01 8.08 -20.83
C ILE A 65 4.14 8.67 -21.95
N CYS A 66 4.01 10.00 -21.98
CA CYS A 66 3.25 10.76 -22.96
C CYS A 66 3.79 12.19 -23.03
N ASP A 67 4.17 12.61 -24.23
CA ASP A 67 4.69 13.95 -24.52
C ASP A 67 3.59 14.97 -24.84
N MET A 68 2.33 14.64 -24.51
CA MET A 68 1.17 15.47 -24.82
C MET A 68 0.45 15.94 -23.56
N CYS A 69 -0.10 17.16 -23.59
CA CYS A 69 -1.08 17.64 -22.62
C CYS A 69 -2.47 17.67 -23.23
N CYS A 70 -3.42 16.97 -22.60
CA CYS A 70 -4.81 16.82 -23.07
C CYS A 70 -5.86 17.35 -22.08
N LEU A 71 -5.48 18.19 -21.09
CA LEU A 71 -6.36 18.53 -19.97
C LEU A 71 -7.43 19.60 -20.25
N CYS A 72 -7.31 20.39 -21.32
CA CYS A 72 -8.26 21.46 -21.62
C CYS A 72 -8.52 21.58 -23.13
N THR A 73 -9.48 22.44 -23.49
CA THR A 73 -9.95 22.66 -24.87
C THR A 73 -8.97 23.42 -25.76
N TYR A 74 -7.89 24.00 -25.21
CA TYR A 74 -6.77 24.48 -26.02
C TYR A 74 -5.89 23.34 -26.55
N GLY A 75 -5.93 22.18 -25.88
CA GLY A 75 -5.17 21.00 -26.28
C GLY A 75 -5.79 20.26 -27.48
N LYS A 76 -5.14 19.18 -27.94
CA LYS A 76 -3.93 18.56 -27.38
C LYS A 76 -2.67 19.39 -27.68
N CYS A 77 -1.87 19.69 -26.66
CA CYS A 77 -0.58 20.37 -26.84
C CYS A 77 0.56 19.35 -26.93
N ASP A 78 1.43 19.50 -27.92
CA ASP A 78 2.68 18.74 -28.06
C ASP A 78 3.81 19.42 -27.26
N LEU A 79 4.36 18.69 -26.29
CA LEU A 79 5.40 19.13 -25.37
C LEU A 79 6.78 18.51 -25.70
N THR A 80 6.90 17.79 -26.83
CA THR A 80 8.14 17.13 -27.25
C THR A 80 9.30 18.12 -27.35
N GLY A 81 10.45 17.76 -26.78
CA GLY A 81 11.67 18.58 -26.83
C GLY A 81 11.50 19.92 -26.11
N ASP A 82 10.89 19.89 -24.91
CA ASP A 82 10.69 21.05 -24.03
C ASP A 82 9.81 22.18 -24.63
N ARG A 83 8.96 21.84 -25.59
CA ARG A 83 7.93 22.75 -26.07
C ARG A 83 6.95 23.09 -24.95
N LYS A 84 6.43 24.31 -25.00
CA LYS A 84 5.38 24.76 -24.08
C LYS A 84 4.00 24.50 -24.67
N GLY A 85 3.07 24.09 -23.81
CA GLY A 85 1.66 24.05 -24.14
C GLY A 85 1.08 25.45 -24.32
N ALA A 86 -0.16 25.53 -24.82
CA ALA A 86 -0.82 26.80 -25.09
C ALA A 86 -0.95 27.72 -23.85
N CYS A 87 -0.99 27.14 -22.65
CA CYS A 87 -1.03 27.87 -21.37
C CYS A 87 0.37 28.18 -20.79
N GLY A 88 1.45 27.78 -21.46
CA GLY A 88 2.83 28.03 -21.02
C GLY A 88 3.50 26.92 -20.21
N ILE A 89 2.77 25.86 -19.84
CA ILE A 89 3.32 24.70 -19.12
C ILE A 89 4.32 23.93 -20.00
N ASP A 90 5.45 23.53 -19.43
CA ASP A 90 6.44 22.66 -20.09
C ASP A 90 6.21 21.17 -19.75
N ILE A 91 7.06 20.29 -20.32
CA ILE A 91 6.94 18.85 -20.13
C ILE A 91 7.17 18.43 -18.68
N ALA A 92 8.15 19.02 -17.98
CA ALA A 92 8.48 18.66 -16.60
C ALA A 92 7.34 19.02 -15.65
N ALA A 93 6.83 20.25 -15.72
CA ALA A 93 5.68 20.69 -14.93
C ALA A 93 4.43 19.89 -15.28
N GLN A 94 4.24 19.50 -16.54
CA GLN A 94 3.14 18.62 -16.92
C GLN A 94 3.27 17.20 -16.32
N GLN A 95 4.46 16.60 -16.32
CA GLN A 95 4.65 15.29 -15.67
C GLN A 95 4.38 15.40 -14.17
N ALA A 96 4.97 16.40 -13.49
CA ALA A 96 4.75 16.68 -12.07
C ALA A 96 3.26 16.87 -11.75
N ARG A 97 2.53 17.62 -12.60
CA ARG A 97 1.08 17.81 -12.49
C ARG A 97 0.32 16.49 -12.61
N MET A 98 0.69 15.60 -13.53
CA MET A 98 0.07 14.29 -13.65
C MET A 98 0.37 13.39 -12.45
N VAL A 99 1.56 13.51 -11.84
CA VAL A 99 1.91 12.82 -10.59
C VAL A 99 1.07 13.35 -9.43
N LEU A 100 0.91 14.67 -9.29
CA LEU A 100 0.02 15.28 -8.30
C LEU A 100 -1.41 14.76 -8.46
N ILE A 101 -1.95 14.74 -9.69
CA ILE A 101 -3.30 14.20 -9.95
C ILE A 101 -3.40 12.74 -9.51
N ALA A 102 -2.40 11.91 -9.83
CA ALA A 102 -2.37 10.52 -9.36
C ALA A 102 -2.36 10.43 -7.83
N CYS A 103 -1.57 11.25 -7.15
CA CYS A 103 -1.53 11.30 -5.69
C CYS A 103 -2.87 11.77 -5.09
N CYS A 104 -3.54 12.75 -5.70
CA CYS A 104 -4.88 13.19 -5.31
C CYS A 104 -5.91 12.06 -5.47
N ILE A 105 -5.87 11.28 -6.56
CA ILE A 105 -6.78 10.13 -6.74
C ILE A 105 -6.52 9.06 -5.68
N GLY A 106 -5.25 8.74 -5.39
CA GLY A 106 -4.88 7.78 -4.35
C GLY A 106 -5.37 8.23 -2.97
N THR A 107 -5.16 9.49 -2.64
CA THR A 107 -5.60 10.12 -1.39
C THR A 107 -7.13 10.13 -1.28
N ALA A 108 -7.83 10.50 -2.36
CA ALA A 108 -9.28 10.49 -2.40
C ALA A 108 -9.86 9.08 -2.17
N ALA A 109 -9.18 8.03 -2.66
CA ALA A 109 -9.61 6.66 -2.44
C ALA A 109 -9.50 6.25 -0.96
N HIS A 110 -8.36 6.50 -0.30
CA HIS A 110 -8.24 6.18 1.13
C HIS A 110 -9.10 7.09 2.01
N ALA A 111 -9.23 8.38 1.68
CA ALA A 111 -10.13 9.30 2.37
C ALA A 111 -11.60 8.89 2.20
N GLY A 112 -12.03 8.51 1.00
CA GLY A 112 -13.38 8.02 0.73
C GLY A 112 -13.70 6.74 1.51
N HIS A 113 -12.74 5.81 1.58
CA HIS A 113 -12.84 4.61 2.43
C HIS A 113 -12.93 4.98 3.91
N ALA A 114 -12.05 5.86 4.40
CA ALA A 114 -12.04 6.31 5.79
C ALA A 114 -13.37 6.98 6.19
N ASN A 115 -13.91 7.85 5.32
CA ASN A 115 -15.21 8.47 5.53
C ASN A 115 -16.32 7.42 5.59
N HIS A 116 -16.40 6.49 4.64
CA HIS A 116 -17.41 5.45 4.64
C HIS A 116 -17.37 4.59 5.92
N VAL A 117 -16.21 4.04 6.24
CA VAL A 117 -16.08 3.11 7.38
C VAL A 117 -16.31 3.81 8.72
N LEU A 118 -15.80 5.04 8.88
CA LEU A 118 -15.98 5.79 10.12
C LEU A 118 -17.46 6.10 10.37
N HIS A 119 -18.17 6.62 9.36
CA HIS A 119 -19.58 6.99 9.53
C HIS A 119 -20.46 5.75 9.73
N GLU A 120 -20.14 4.62 9.08
CA GLU A 120 -20.86 3.37 9.31
C GLU A 120 -20.63 2.85 10.74
N LEU A 121 -19.38 2.85 11.22
CA LEU A 121 -19.06 2.47 12.59
C LEU A 121 -19.70 3.40 13.63
N ILE A 122 -19.78 4.70 13.36
CA ILE A 122 -20.48 5.65 14.22
C ILE A 122 -21.98 5.32 14.29
N LYS A 123 -22.61 4.88 13.19
CA LYS A 123 -24.01 4.41 13.24
C LYS A 123 -24.15 3.16 14.11
N TRP A 124 -23.18 2.24 14.06
CA TRP A 124 -23.25 0.95 14.75
C TRP A 124 -22.87 1.03 16.24
N ARG A 125 -21.86 1.84 16.57
CA ARG A 125 -21.23 1.89 17.90
C ARG A 125 -21.47 3.22 18.62
N GLY A 126 -21.88 4.26 17.90
CA GLY A 126 -22.02 5.62 18.43
C GLY A 126 -20.72 6.44 18.32
N ARG A 127 -20.87 7.77 18.36
CA ARG A 127 -19.73 8.72 18.27
C ARG A 127 -18.76 8.58 19.44
N ASP A 128 -19.27 8.23 20.62
CA ASP A 128 -18.48 8.15 21.86
C ASP A 128 -17.78 6.78 22.04
N HIS A 129 -17.87 5.88 21.05
CA HIS A 129 -17.18 4.60 21.10
C HIS A 129 -15.66 4.83 21.21
N PRO A 130 -14.99 4.23 22.21
CA PRO A 130 -13.59 4.52 22.48
C PRO A 130 -12.67 3.93 21.41
N ILE A 131 -11.56 4.62 21.14
CA ILE A 131 -10.43 4.07 20.39
C ILE A 131 -9.60 3.24 21.37
N ASP A 132 -9.75 1.92 21.28
CA ASP A 132 -8.97 0.95 22.05
C ASP A 132 -8.08 0.12 21.13
N LEU A 133 -6.77 0.39 21.17
CA LEU A 133 -5.74 -0.38 20.47
C LEU A 133 -5.00 -1.35 21.40
N GLY A 134 -5.55 -1.64 22.58
CA GLY A 134 -4.97 -2.58 23.53
C GLY A 134 -3.89 -1.98 24.45
N PRO A 135 -3.40 -2.77 25.43
CA PRO A 135 -2.65 -2.28 26.58
C PRO A 135 -1.16 -1.97 26.31
N HIS A 136 -0.68 -2.19 25.09
CA HIS A 136 0.74 -2.07 24.74
C HIS A 136 1.00 -1.02 23.65
N ILE A 137 0.03 -0.13 23.43
CA ILE A 137 0.08 0.98 22.48
C ILE A 137 -0.32 2.25 23.22
N ASP A 138 0.67 3.02 23.70
CA ASP A 138 0.48 4.33 24.35
C ASP A 138 0.50 5.47 23.32
N VAL A 139 1.19 5.25 22.19
CA VAL A 139 1.18 6.12 21.00
C VAL A 139 0.18 5.54 19.98
N GLU A 140 -1.12 5.77 20.17
CA GLU A 140 -2.17 5.16 19.34
C GLU A 140 -2.21 5.66 17.89
N ALA A 141 -1.98 6.95 17.69
CA ALA A 141 -2.14 7.61 16.40
C ALA A 141 -0.91 8.48 16.04
N PRO A 142 0.25 7.87 15.78
CA PRO A 142 1.50 8.60 15.57
C PRO A 142 1.43 9.64 14.43
N ILE A 143 0.74 9.35 13.32
CA ILE A 143 0.63 10.30 12.20
C ILE A 143 -0.31 11.46 12.56
N ILE A 144 -1.47 11.20 13.15
CA ILE A 144 -2.43 12.21 13.63
C ILE A 144 -1.76 13.12 14.66
N ARG A 145 -1.07 12.55 15.66
CA ARG A 145 -0.33 13.34 16.66
C ARG A 145 0.72 14.22 15.96
N THR A 146 1.45 13.67 14.99
CA THR A 146 2.52 14.41 14.31
C THR A 146 2.03 15.52 13.40
N VAL A 147 0.99 15.27 12.61
CA VAL A 147 0.50 16.19 11.55
C VAL A 147 -0.56 17.13 12.10
N VAL A 148 -1.50 16.63 12.90
CA VAL A 148 -2.67 17.39 13.38
C VAL A 148 -2.39 17.97 14.77
N GLY A 149 -1.59 17.30 15.58
CA GLY A 149 -1.30 17.73 16.95
C GLY A 149 -2.45 17.44 17.92
N THR A 150 -3.14 16.32 17.74
CA THR A 150 -4.29 15.84 18.54
C THR A 150 -4.13 14.36 18.93
N ILE A 151 -4.71 13.96 20.07
CA ILE A 151 -4.90 12.57 20.47
C ILE A 151 -6.38 12.22 20.26
N PRO A 152 -6.73 11.34 19.31
CA PRO A 152 -8.12 10.90 19.16
C PRO A 152 -8.46 9.89 20.26
N LYS A 153 -9.59 10.07 20.94
CA LYS A 153 -10.05 9.18 22.02
C LYS A 153 -11.29 8.38 21.63
N THR A 154 -12.13 8.92 20.75
CA THR A 154 -13.35 8.26 20.28
C THR A 154 -13.45 8.27 18.76
N LEU A 155 -14.37 7.47 18.21
CA LEU A 155 -14.68 7.52 16.77
C LEU A 155 -15.07 8.93 16.32
N GLY A 156 -15.84 9.67 17.13
CA GLY A 156 -16.25 11.04 16.81
C GLY A 156 -15.11 12.04 16.69
N ASP A 157 -13.97 11.80 17.36
CA ASP A 157 -12.78 12.66 17.24
C ASP A 157 -12.13 12.56 15.85
N LEU A 158 -12.34 11.44 15.14
CA LEU A 158 -11.77 11.20 13.82
C LEU A 158 -12.48 11.99 12.70
N GLU A 159 -13.73 12.43 12.90
CA GLU A 159 -14.49 13.22 11.92
C GLU A 159 -13.78 14.55 11.60
N GLY A 160 -13.34 15.28 12.63
CA GLY A 160 -12.66 16.56 12.45
C GLY A 160 -11.28 16.44 11.77
N ILE A 161 -10.68 15.25 11.81
CA ILE A 161 -9.44 14.94 11.09
C ILE A 161 -9.77 14.70 9.61
N LEU A 162 -10.84 13.97 9.31
CA LEU A 162 -11.30 13.76 7.93
C LEU A 162 -11.77 15.05 7.27
N ASP A 163 -12.38 15.97 8.00
CA ASP A 163 -12.70 17.31 7.48
C ASP A 163 -11.45 18.03 6.98
N TYR A 164 -10.35 17.96 7.75
CA TYR A 164 -9.07 18.51 7.35
C TYR A 164 -8.47 17.76 6.15
N VAL A 165 -8.52 16.43 6.12
CA VAL A 165 -8.10 15.61 4.96
C VAL A 165 -8.83 16.05 3.69
N ASN A 166 -10.15 16.13 3.76
CA ASN A 166 -11.02 16.52 2.65
C ASN A 166 -10.72 17.95 2.18
N GLN A 167 -10.49 18.88 3.10
CA GLN A 167 -10.10 20.25 2.78
C GLN A 167 -8.76 20.30 2.03
N GLN A 168 -7.73 19.59 2.51
CA GLN A 168 -6.41 19.59 1.86
C GLN A 168 -6.47 18.94 0.47
N LEU A 169 -7.28 17.89 0.30
CA LEU A 169 -7.53 17.26 -0.98
C LEU A 169 -8.12 18.23 -2.01
N VAL A 170 -9.11 19.03 -1.61
CA VAL A 170 -9.70 20.07 -2.48
C VAL A 170 -8.65 21.08 -2.92
N HIS A 171 -7.82 21.57 -2.01
CA HIS A 171 -6.76 22.52 -2.35
C HIS A 171 -5.72 21.91 -3.31
N ALA A 172 -5.23 20.71 -3.02
CA ALA A 172 -4.25 20.03 -3.88
C ALA A 172 -4.82 19.74 -5.28
N LEU A 173 -6.03 19.19 -5.38
CA LEU A 173 -6.66 18.91 -6.67
C LEU A 173 -6.94 20.20 -7.47
N SER A 174 -7.41 21.26 -6.81
CA SER A 174 -7.67 22.55 -7.47
C SER A 174 -6.40 23.19 -8.06
N SER A 175 -5.24 22.92 -7.47
CA SER A 175 -3.94 23.40 -7.97
C SER A 175 -3.48 22.67 -9.24
N ALA A 176 -4.05 21.51 -9.55
CA ALA A 176 -3.79 20.77 -10.80
C ALA A 176 -4.67 21.23 -11.96
N HIS A 177 -5.59 22.18 -11.75
CA HIS A 177 -6.39 22.77 -12.82
C HIS A 177 -5.50 23.49 -13.85
N THR A 178 -5.98 23.61 -15.10
CA THR A 178 -5.26 24.35 -16.15
C THR A 178 -5.07 25.82 -15.75
N GLY A 179 -3.84 26.34 -15.89
CA GLY A 179 -3.52 27.75 -15.60
C GLY A 179 -3.27 28.07 -14.11
N GLN A 180 -2.89 27.07 -13.31
CA GLN A 180 -2.57 27.22 -11.88
C GLN A 180 -1.04 27.22 -11.67
N GLU A 181 -0.50 26.16 -11.09
CA GLU A 181 0.93 25.99 -10.87
C GLU A 181 1.68 25.76 -12.20
N GLY A 182 2.84 26.40 -12.33
CA GLY A 182 3.71 26.30 -13.50
C GLY A 182 5.11 25.76 -13.19
N SER A 183 5.47 25.65 -11.90
CA SER A 183 6.74 25.13 -11.41
C SER A 183 6.63 23.63 -11.12
N TYR A 184 7.50 22.82 -11.74
CA TYR A 184 7.51 21.37 -11.49
C TYR A 184 7.85 21.06 -10.03
N ILE A 185 8.76 21.82 -9.40
CA ILE A 185 9.18 21.57 -8.02
C ILE A 185 8.05 21.87 -7.03
N ASP A 186 7.23 22.87 -7.34
CA ASP A 186 6.04 23.20 -6.55
C ASP A 186 4.89 22.22 -6.77
N PHE A 187 4.83 21.55 -7.92
CA PHE A 187 3.94 20.38 -8.08
C PHE A 187 4.42 19.21 -7.23
N GLU A 188 5.73 18.96 -7.16
CA GLU A 188 6.31 17.90 -6.33
C GLU A 188 6.07 18.14 -4.83
N SER A 189 6.28 19.37 -4.32
CA SER A 189 5.93 19.71 -2.93
C SER A 189 4.43 19.48 -2.65
N LYS A 190 3.53 19.84 -3.58
CA LYS A 190 2.10 19.55 -3.43
C LYS A 190 1.79 18.05 -3.47
N ALA A 191 2.52 17.27 -4.27
CA ALA A 191 2.37 15.82 -4.33
C ALA A 191 2.83 15.15 -3.03
N LEU A 192 3.96 15.58 -2.47
CA LEU A 192 4.43 15.21 -1.13
C LEU A 192 3.39 15.58 -0.08
N HIS A 193 2.82 16.78 -0.16
CA HIS A 193 1.79 17.25 0.78
C HIS A 193 0.54 16.39 0.78
N ILE A 194 -0.12 16.23 -0.36
CA ILE A 194 -1.36 15.46 -0.41
C ILE A 194 -1.13 13.98 -0.05
N SER A 195 0.07 13.47 -0.32
CA SER A 195 0.44 12.09 0.03
C SER A 195 0.76 11.89 1.51
N MET A 196 1.21 12.92 2.23
CA MET A 196 1.24 12.89 3.69
C MET A 196 -0.19 12.89 4.26
N ILE A 197 -1.11 13.65 3.65
CA ILE A 197 -2.54 13.63 4.00
C ILE A 197 -3.16 12.25 3.71
N ASP A 198 -2.68 11.54 2.69
CA ASP A 198 -3.03 10.13 2.46
C ASP A 198 -2.63 9.23 3.65
N ASN A 199 -1.46 9.44 4.25
CA ASN A 199 -1.05 8.72 5.45
C ASN A 199 -2.01 8.97 6.62
N LEU A 200 -2.48 10.21 6.77
CA LEU A 200 -3.46 10.60 7.78
C LEU A 200 -4.82 9.91 7.55
N ALA A 201 -5.33 9.92 6.32
CA ALA A 201 -6.59 9.25 5.96
C ALA A 201 -6.54 7.75 6.24
N LYS A 202 -5.42 7.10 5.91
CA LYS A 202 -5.18 5.68 6.19
C LYS A 202 -5.14 5.37 7.69
N GLU A 203 -4.49 6.22 8.49
CA GLU A 203 -4.43 6.02 9.96
C GLU A 203 -5.83 6.14 10.58
N VAL A 204 -6.61 7.13 10.16
CA VAL A 204 -8.02 7.26 10.56
C VAL A 204 -8.82 6.00 10.21
N ALA A 205 -8.69 5.52 8.96
CA ALA A 205 -9.42 4.36 8.49
C ALA A 205 -9.12 3.11 9.33
N ASP A 206 -7.85 2.79 9.54
CA ASP A 206 -7.48 1.51 10.18
C ASP A 206 -7.68 1.57 11.71
N ILE A 207 -7.43 2.71 12.37
CA ILE A 207 -7.76 2.89 13.80
C ILE A 207 -9.27 2.74 14.02
N ALA A 208 -10.10 3.36 13.18
CA ALA A 208 -11.55 3.21 13.28
C ALA A 208 -11.98 1.75 13.13
N GLN A 209 -11.43 1.04 12.14
CA GLN A 209 -11.71 -0.38 11.91
C GLN A 209 -11.29 -1.27 13.07
N ILE A 210 -10.08 -1.08 13.61
CA ILE A 210 -9.60 -1.83 14.78
C ILE A 210 -10.53 -1.62 15.97
N ALA A 211 -10.84 -0.37 16.30
CA ALA A 211 -11.70 -0.06 17.43
C ALA A 211 -13.15 -0.51 17.22
N GLY A 212 -13.69 -0.40 16.01
CA GLY A 212 -15.10 -0.59 15.71
C GLY A 212 -15.50 -2.04 15.40
N PHE A 213 -14.61 -2.80 14.77
CA PHE A 213 -14.80 -4.21 14.41
C PHE A 213 -13.99 -5.17 15.30
N ASP A 214 -13.25 -4.66 16.28
CA ASP A 214 -12.40 -5.45 17.19
C ASP A 214 -11.33 -6.29 16.46
N PHE A 215 -10.69 -5.70 15.46
CA PHE A 215 -9.58 -6.34 14.76
C PHE A 215 -8.35 -6.52 15.67
N PRO A 216 -7.36 -7.36 15.28
CA PRO A 216 -6.14 -7.56 16.05
C PRO A 216 -5.43 -6.25 16.41
N LYS A 217 -4.99 -6.17 17.67
CA LYS A 217 -4.43 -4.98 18.34
C LYS A 217 -2.92 -5.12 18.53
N GLY A 218 -2.19 -5.26 17.42
CA GLY A 218 -0.76 -5.52 17.42
C GLY A 218 -0.42 -6.93 17.89
N ASP A 219 -1.17 -7.94 17.46
CA ASP A 219 -0.95 -9.33 17.88
C ASP A 219 0.15 -10.01 17.02
N PRO A 220 1.35 -10.32 17.57
CA PRO A 220 2.39 -11.01 16.82
C PRO A 220 1.99 -12.45 16.41
N ASP A 221 1.04 -13.05 17.15
CA ASP A 221 0.55 -14.41 16.95
C ASP A 221 -0.83 -14.44 16.30
N ALA A 222 -1.22 -13.34 15.61
CA ALA A 222 -2.44 -13.26 14.83
C ALA A 222 -2.63 -14.52 13.96
N ALA A 223 -3.88 -14.97 13.82
CA ALA A 223 -4.22 -16.27 13.25
C ALA A 223 -3.59 -16.49 11.86
N LEU A 224 -3.16 -17.73 11.58
CA LEU A 224 -2.84 -18.16 10.22
C LEU A 224 -4.14 -18.50 9.49
N ILE A 225 -4.37 -17.81 8.38
CA ILE A 225 -5.59 -17.86 7.58
C ILE A 225 -5.34 -18.73 6.36
N GLU A 226 -6.31 -19.59 6.02
CA GLU A 226 -6.25 -20.40 4.81
C GLU A 226 -6.31 -19.53 3.55
N PHE A 227 -5.46 -19.87 2.59
CA PHE A 227 -5.20 -19.04 1.42
C PHE A 227 -5.19 -19.86 0.11
N GLY A 228 -5.70 -19.25 -0.97
CA GLY A 228 -5.68 -19.78 -2.34
C GLY A 228 -6.95 -20.54 -2.71
N PHE A 229 -7.14 -20.87 -4.00
CA PHE A 229 -8.44 -21.42 -4.44
C PHE A 229 -8.65 -22.83 -3.90
N GLY A 230 -7.57 -23.62 -3.76
CA GLY A 230 -7.62 -24.96 -3.18
C GLY A 230 -8.06 -25.01 -1.72
N SER A 231 -8.04 -23.88 -1.01
CA SER A 231 -8.53 -23.82 0.38
C SER A 231 -10.06 -23.83 0.46
N VAL A 232 -10.75 -23.46 -0.62
CA VAL A 232 -12.21 -23.26 -0.59
C VAL A 232 -12.94 -24.60 -0.68
N ASP A 233 -13.81 -24.89 0.30
CA ASP A 233 -14.69 -26.07 0.24
C ASP A 233 -15.82 -25.85 -0.78
N ARG A 234 -15.60 -26.39 -1.97
CA ARG A 234 -16.55 -26.30 -3.10
C ARG A 234 -17.86 -27.06 -2.89
N THR A 235 -18.01 -27.85 -1.82
CA THR A 235 -19.28 -28.50 -1.49
C THR A 235 -20.27 -27.56 -0.80
N LYS A 236 -19.78 -26.43 -0.27
CA LYS A 236 -20.58 -25.40 0.41
C LYS A 236 -20.91 -24.25 -0.56
N PRO A 237 -21.94 -23.43 -0.27
CA PRO A 237 -22.14 -22.15 -0.93
C PRO A 237 -20.95 -21.22 -0.68
N ILE A 238 -20.46 -20.58 -1.74
CA ILE A 238 -19.29 -19.70 -1.71
C ILE A 238 -19.71 -18.25 -1.96
N ILE A 239 -19.45 -17.39 -0.98
CA ILE A 239 -19.60 -15.94 -1.09
C ILE A 239 -18.21 -15.34 -1.27
N VAL A 240 -18.01 -14.51 -2.29
CA VAL A 240 -16.74 -13.78 -2.48
C VAL A 240 -16.95 -12.27 -2.40
N PHE A 241 -16.24 -11.64 -1.47
CA PHE A 241 -16.13 -10.19 -1.34
C PHE A 241 -14.93 -9.68 -2.11
N ILE A 242 -15.13 -8.65 -2.94
CA ILE A 242 -14.05 -8.09 -3.73
C ILE A 242 -13.96 -6.57 -3.61
N GLY A 243 -12.82 -6.14 -3.07
CA GLY A 243 -12.37 -4.75 -3.00
C GLY A 243 -11.81 -4.38 -1.63
N HIS A 244 -12.39 -3.42 -0.88
CA HIS A 244 -11.75 -2.76 0.27
C HIS A 244 -12.63 -2.51 1.51
N TYR A 245 -13.95 -2.50 1.42
CA TYR A 245 -14.83 -2.00 2.49
C TYR A 245 -15.41 -3.14 3.34
N PRO A 246 -14.94 -3.32 4.59
CA PRO A 246 -15.24 -4.54 5.35
C PRO A 246 -16.61 -4.57 6.02
N ALA A 247 -17.33 -3.45 6.13
CA ALA A 247 -18.58 -3.43 6.92
C ALA A 247 -19.59 -4.47 6.42
N VAL A 248 -19.68 -4.69 5.11
CA VAL A 248 -20.62 -5.68 4.55
C VAL A 248 -20.17 -7.11 4.83
N SER A 249 -18.87 -7.40 4.73
CA SER A 249 -18.38 -8.76 5.02
C SER A 249 -18.48 -9.09 6.50
N VAL A 250 -18.19 -8.12 7.38
CA VAL A 250 -18.41 -8.20 8.83
C VAL A 250 -19.88 -8.49 9.13
N ALA A 251 -20.80 -7.67 8.62
CA ALA A 251 -22.24 -7.89 8.83
C ALA A 251 -22.73 -9.23 8.27
N THR A 252 -22.11 -9.72 7.19
CA THR A 252 -22.44 -11.03 6.60
C THR A 252 -21.96 -12.18 7.48
N ILE A 253 -20.76 -12.08 8.06
CA ILE A 253 -20.26 -13.06 9.03
C ILE A 253 -21.16 -13.10 10.26
N ASP A 254 -21.49 -11.95 10.83
CA ASP A 254 -22.41 -11.85 11.98
C ASP A 254 -23.75 -12.52 11.67
N TYR A 255 -24.34 -12.20 10.51
CA TYR A 255 -25.60 -12.81 10.08
C TYR A 255 -25.49 -14.34 9.93
N ILE A 256 -24.40 -14.84 9.36
CA ILE A 256 -24.14 -16.28 9.21
C ILE A 256 -24.04 -16.96 10.60
N GLU A 257 -23.33 -16.35 11.54
CA GLU A 257 -23.15 -16.87 12.90
C GLU A 257 -24.46 -16.89 13.68
N GLU A 258 -25.21 -15.77 13.68
CA GLU A 258 -26.51 -15.63 14.35
C GLU A 258 -27.55 -16.65 13.85
N HIS A 259 -27.42 -17.12 12.62
CA HIS A 259 -28.32 -18.09 12.00
C HIS A 259 -27.79 -19.54 12.02
N GLY A 260 -26.65 -19.80 12.66
CA GLY A 260 -26.07 -21.15 12.77
C GLY A 260 -25.66 -21.74 11.41
N LEU A 261 -25.07 -20.90 10.56
CA LEU A 261 -24.66 -21.23 9.19
C LEU A 261 -23.13 -21.29 9.01
N SER A 262 -22.33 -21.02 10.04
CA SER A 262 -20.86 -20.90 9.94
C SER A 262 -20.17 -22.10 9.29
N ASP A 263 -20.55 -23.33 9.66
CA ASP A 263 -19.97 -24.55 9.07
C ASP A 263 -20.55 -24.91 7.69
N LYS A 264 -21.58 -24.20 7.23
CA LYS A 264 -22.34 -24.54 6.02
C LYS A 264 -21.96 -23.71 4.81
N MET A 265 -21.19 -22.64 4.97
CA MET A 265 -20.89 -21.68 3.92
C MET A 265 -19.42 -21.28 3.93
N GLU A 266 -18.92 -20.81 2.80
CA GLU A 266 -17.58 -20.26 2.65
C GLU A 266 -17.64 -18.76 2.42
N VAL A 267 -16.96 -17.99 3.28
CA VAL A 267 -16.79 -16.55 3.13
C VAL A 267 -15.36 -16.29 2.67
N CYS A 268 -15.24 -15.81 1.45
CA CYS A 268 -13.97 -15.62 0.76
C CYS A 268 -13.76 -14.14 0.42
N GLY A 269 -12.51 -13.72 0.26
CA GLY A 269 -12.19 -12.37 -0.18
C GLY A 269 -11.07 -12.28 -1.20
N ILE A 270 -11.10 -11.23 -2.03
CA ILE A 270 -10.04 -10.80 -2.95
C ILE A 270 -9.68 -9.34 -2.67
N CYS A 271 -8.41 -8.96 -2.80
CA CYS A 271 -7.90 -7.62 -2.46
C CYS A 271 -8.00 -7.30 -0.95
N CYS A 272 -7.91 -6.02 -0.59
CA CYS A 272 -7.74 -5.57 0.79
C CYS A 272 -8.93 -5.95 1.71
N THR A 273 -10.17 -6.07 1.20
CA THR A 273 -11.32 -6.59 1.96
C THR A 273 -11.13 -8.04 2.41
N ALA A 274 -10.35 -8.85 1.70
CA ALA A 274 -10.01 -10.20 2.14
C ALA A 274 -9.18 -10.21 3.43
N ILE A 275 -8.23 -9.27 3.53
CA ILE A 275 -7.38 -9.11 4.72
C ILE A 275 -8.24 -8.61 5.88
N GLU A 276 -9.12 -7.63 5.65
CA GLU A 276 -10.00 -7.13 6.71
C GLU A 276 -11.01 -8.18 7.19
N THR A 277 -11.60 -8.93 6.27
CA THR A 277 -12.56 -10.00 6.61
C THR A 277 -11.87 -11.09 7.44
N SER A 278 -10.61 -11.43 7.13
CA SER A 278 -9.83 -12.41 7.89
C SER A 278 -9.22 -11.86 9.19
N ARG A 279 -9.15 -10.53 9.35
CA ARG A 279 -8.91 -9.89 10.66
C ARG A 279 -10.12 -10.02 11.58
N TYR A 280 -11.32 -9.98 11.01
CA TYR A 280 -12.55 -10.17 11.77
C TYR A 280 -12.77 -11.62 12.19
N SER A 281 -12.62 -12.55 11.24
CA SER A 281 -12.88 -13.97 11.48
C SER A 281 -11.83 -14.86 10.83
N ALA A 282 -11.21 -15.72 11.63
CA ALA A 282 -10.21 -16.67 11.18
C ALA A 282 -10.76 -17.79 10.29
N SER A 283 -12.10 -17.97 10.24
CA SER A 283 -12.74 -18.94 9.34
C SER A 283 -12.91 -18.41 7.91
N ALA A 284 -12.74 -17.11 7.70
CA ALA A 284 -12.78 -16.53 6.36
C ALA A 284 -11.53 -16.92 5.55
N LYS A 285 -11.68 -17.07 4.23
CA LYS A 285 -10.61 -17.50 3.33
C LYS A 285 -10.11 -16.35 2.46
N VAL A 286 -8.81 -16.31 2.22
CA VAL A 286 -8.20 -15.33 1.31
C VAL A 286 -7.92 -15.98 -0.02
N ILE A 287 -8.59 -15.53 -1.07
CA ILE A 287 -8.42 -16.08 -2.42
C ILE A 287 -7.11 -15.61 -3.03
N GLY A 288 -6.79 -14.32 -2.87
CA GLY A 288 -5.53 -13.77 -3.32
C GLY A 288 -5.57 -12.29 -3.71
N PRO A 289 -4.47 -11.81 -4.31
CA PRO A 289 -4.34 -10.42 -4.73
C PRO A 289 -5.21 -10.09 -5.95
N LEU A 290 -5.18 -8.83 -6.39
CA LEU A 290 -5.93 -8.35 -7.56
C LEU A 290 -5.71 -9.21 -8.82
N SER A 291 -4.51 -9.73 -9.05
CA SER A 291 -4.18 -10.59 -10.20
C SER A 291 -5.00 -11.87 -10.26
N MET A 292 -5.63 -12.30 -9.16
CA MET A 292 -6.45 -13.51 -9.09
C MET A 292 -7.94 -13.26 -9.35
N GLN A 293 -8.36 -11.99 -9.48
CA GLN A 293 -9.77 -11.61 -9.55
C GLN A 293 -10.52 -12.25 -10.72
N LEU A 294 -10.02 -12.09 -11.95
CA LEU A 294 -10.70 -12.62 -13.13
C LEU A 294 -10.61 -14.14 -13.20
N PHE A 295 -9.47 -14.72 -12.80
CA PHE A 295 -9.32 -16.17 -12.69
C PHE A 295 -10.37 -16.76 -11.75
N PHE A 296 -10.50 -16.21 -10.54
CA PHE A 296 -11.46 -16.74 -9.57
C PHE A 296 -12.91 -16.57 -10.04
N VAL A 297 -13.28 -15.42 -10.59
CA VAL A 297 -14.63 -15.21 -11.13
C VAL A 297 -14.94 -16.19 -12.27
N ARG A 298 -14.02 -16.35 -13.23
CA ARG A 298 -14.22 -17.25 -14.38
C ARG A 298 -14.14 -18.74 -14.04
N SER A 299 -13.55 -19.10 -12.90
CA SER A 299 -13.67 -20.47 -12.42
C SER A 299 -15.11 -20.89 -12.16
N GLY A 300 -16.01 -19.92 -11.94
CA GLY A 300 -17.43 -20.13 -11.75
C GLY A 300 -17.80 -20.75 -10.40
N ILE A 301 -16.87 -20.94 -9.46
CA ILE A 301 -17.16 -21.58 -8.17
C ILE A 301 -17.85 -20.65 -7.17
N ALA A 302 -17.80 -19.33 -7.37
CA ALA A 302 -18.50 -18.38 -6.50
C ALA A 302 -20.01 -18.42 -6.77
N ASP A 303 -20.80 -18.62 -5.72
CA ASP A 303 -22.27 -18.63 -5.81
C ASP A 303 -22.87 -17.23 -5.73
N VAL A 304 -22.19 -16.30 -5.06
CA VAL A 304 -22.52 -14.87 -5.03
C VAL A 304 -21.22 -14.06 -5.07
N ILE A 305 -21.19 -13.06 -5.94
CA ILE A 305 -20.09 -12.09 -6.04
C ILE A 305 -20.55 -10.77 -5.44
N VAL A 306 -19.82 -10.27 -4.44
CA VAL A 306 -20.10 -9.01 -3.77
C VAL A 306 -18.97 -8.03 -4.08
N LEU A 307 -19.31 -6.90 -4.68
CA LEU A 307 -18.35 -5.84 -4.97
C LEU A 307 -18.59 -4.64 -4.04
N ASP A 308 -17.51 -4.07 -3.54
CA ASP A 308 -17.55 -2.84 -2.78
C ASP A 308 -16.97 -1.64 -3.57
N GLU A 309 -15.70 -1.30 -3.38
CA GLU A 309 -14.98 -0.20 -3.99
C GLU A 309 -13.48 -0.51 -4.20
N GLN A 310 -12.89 0.12 -5.21
CA GLN A 310 -11.44 0.20 -5.48
C GLN A 310 -10.76 -1.13 -5.85
N CYS A 311 -9.87 -1.10 -6.86
CA CYS A 311 -9.22 -2.31 -7.41
C CYS A 311 -10.24 -3.42 -7.74
N VAL A 312 -11.42 -3.00 -8.19
CA VAL A 312 -12.46 -3.87 -8.71
C VAL A 312 -12.42 -3.75 -10.21
N ARG A 313 -12.25 -4.88 -10.92
CA ARG A 313 -12.35 -4.91 -12.37
C ARG A 313 -13.71 -4.40 -12.84
N THR A 314 -13.70 -3.56 -13.86
CA THR A 314 -14.90 -2.83 -14.31
C THR A 314 -15.84 -3.67 -15.17
N ASP A 315 -15.41 -4.87 -15.58
CA ASP A 315 -16.17 -5.82 -16.40
C ASP A 315 -16.75 -6.99 -15.57
N LEU A 316 -16.65 -6.96 -14.24
CA LEU A 316 -17.08 -8.09 -13.41
C LEU A 316 -18.59 -8.37 -13.47
N LEU A 317 -19.44 -7.41 -13.83
CA LEU A 317 -20.85 -7.70 -14.08
C LEU A 317 -21.02 -8.64 -15.28
N GLU A 318 -20.33 -8.35 -16.38
CA GLU A 318 -20.37 -9.20 -17.57
C GLU A 318 -19.78 -10.59 -17.27
N GLU A 319 -18.66 -10.63 -16.56
CA GLU A 319 -17.98 -11.88 -16.22
C GLU A 319 -18.79 -12.73 -15.23
N ALA A 320 -19.45 -12.11 -14.25
CA ALA A 320 -20.39 -12.79 -13.36
C ALA A 320 -21.58 -13.39 -14.12
N GLN A 321 -22.12 -12.66 -15.10
CA GLN A 321 -23.21 -13.16 -15.96
C GLN A 321 -22.78 -14.36 -16.80
N LYS A 322 -21.56 -14.36 -17.36
CA LYS A 322 -21.01 -15.49 -18.14
C LYS A 322 -20.95 -16.78 -17.31
N VAL A 323 -20.65 -16.66 -16.02
CA VAL A 323 -20.65 -17.80 -15.09
C VAL A 323 -21.98 -17.95 -14.34
N GLY A 324 -23.01 -17.17 -14.66
CA GLY A 324 -24.35 -17.22 -14.05
C GLY A 324 -24.44 -16.80 -12.59
N ALA A 325 -23.44 -16.10 -12.05
CA ALA A 325 -23.36 -15.74 -10.62
C ALA A 325 -24.09 -14.42 -10.36
N PRO A 326 -25.01 -14.36 -9.38
CA PRO A 326 -25.56 -13.09 -8.90
C PRO A 326 -24.47 -12.15 -8.43
N LEU A 327 -24.60 -10.88 -8.82
CA LEU A 327 -23.69 -9.81 -8.42
C LEU A 327 -24.39 -8.78 -7.54
N ILE A 328 -23.81 -8.47 -6.38
CA ILE A 328 -24.35 -7.50 -5.43
C ILE A 328 -23.32 -6.39 -5.24
N LEU A 329 -23.73 -5.14 -5.53
CA LEU A 329 -22.95 -3.93 -5.31
C LEU A 329 -23.33 -3.31 -3.97
N THR A 330 -22.36 -2.78 -3.25
CA THR A 330 -22.58 -2.37 -1.85
C THR A 330 -22.14 -0.95 -1.51
N THR A 331 -21.55 -0.24 -2.48
CA THR A 331 -21.13 1.16 -2.30
C THR A 331 -21.66 2.04 -3.43
N ASP A 332 -21.67 3.35 -3.21
CA ASP A 332 -22.03 4.36 -4.20
C ASP A 332 -20.94 4.61 -5.27
N LYS A 333 -19.73 4.06 -5.07
CA LYS A 333 -18.59 4.25 -5.98
C LYS A 333 -18.61 3.30 -7.17
N ILE A 334 -19.33 2.18 -7.06
CA ILE A 334 -19.50 1.19 -8.14
C ILE A 334 -21.00 0.85 -8.23
N CYS A 335 -21.65 1.29 -9.31
CA CYS A 335 -23.10 1.12 -9.47
C CYS A 335 -23.52 0.29 -10.71
N TYR A 336 -22.67 0.17 -11.73
CA TYR A 336 -22.93 -0.55 -13.00
C TYR A 336 -24.31 -0.36 -13.65
N ASN A 337 -24.98 0.77 -13.38
CA ASN A 337 -26.37 1.01 -13.80
C ASN A 337 -27.35 -0.09 -13.33
N LEU A 338 -27.04 -0.77 -12.21
CA LEU A 338 -27.92 -1.73 -11.57
C LEU A 338 -28.96 -1.01 -10.70
N PRO A 339 -30.15 -1.59 -10.49
CA PRO A 339 -31.16 -0.98 -9.65
C PRO A 339 -30.71 -0.91 -8.18
N ASP A 340 -30.87 0.26 -7.57
CA ASP A 340 -30.78 0.40 -6.11
C ASP A 340 -32.04 -0.19 -5.48
N VAL A 341 -31.84 -1.27 -4.74
CA VAL A 341 -32.90 -2.01 -4.05
C VAL A 341 -32.75 -1.91 -2.53
N THR A 342 -31.97 -0.96 -2.02
CA THR A 342 -31.68 -0.78 -0.58
C THR A 342 -32.95 -0.65 0.26
N ASN A 343 -34.04 -0.11 -0.27
CA ASN A 343 -35.32 0.04 0.45
C ASN A 343 -36.39 -1.01 0.09
N ARG A 344 -36.11 -1.97 -0.80
CA ARG A 344 -37.06 -3.05 -1.17
C ARG A 344 -37.14 -4.15 -0.10
N ASP A 345 -38.14 -5.01 -0.16
CA ASP A 345 -38.16 -6.20 0.71
C ASP A 345 -37.02 -7.18 0.33
N SER A 346 -36.27 -7.67 1.33
CA SER A 346 -35.09 -8.52 1.07
C SER A 346 -35.45 -9.85 0.41
N ASP A 347 -36.59 -10.45 0.78
CA ASP A 347 -36.98 -11.76 0.25
C ASP A 347 -37.34 -11.64 -1.24
N LYS A 348 -38.03 -10.55 -1.63
CA LYS A 348 -38.27 -10.22 -3.04
C LYS A 348 -36.99 -9.96 -3.83
N VAL A 349 -35.98 -9.33 -3.22
CA VAL A 349 -34.68 -9.12 -3.89
C VAL A 349 -33.98 -10.45 -4.12
N VAL A 350 -33.99 -11.35 -3.14
CA VAL A 350 -33.45 -12.71 -3.28
C VAL A 350 -34.18 -13.46 -4.41
N GLU A 351 -35.52 -13.38 -4.47
CA GLU A 351 -36.30 -13.97 -5.56
C GLU A 351 -35.90 -13.42 -6.93
N ASP A 352 -35.75 -12.10 -7.08
CA ASP A 352 -35.34 -11.48 -8.34
C ASP A 352 -33.97 -11.99 -8.81
N LEU A 353 -32.99 -12.06 -7.90
CA LEU A 353 -31.65 -12.59 -8.19
C LEU A 353 -31.70 -14.07 -8.60
N LEU A 354 -32.50 -14.87 -7.89
CA LEU A 354 -32.70 -16.29 -8.22
C LEU A 354 -33.43 -16.51 -9.56
N ASN A 355 -34.16 -15.50 -10.05
CA ASN A 355 -34.90 -15.51 -11.31
C ASN A 355 -34.14 -14.81 -12.45
N GLY A 356 -32.83 -14.59 -12.28
CA GLY A 356 -31.95 -14.12 -13.35
C GLY A 356 -31.77 -12.61 -13.43
N ALA A 357 -32.10 -11.85 -12.39
CA ALA A 357 -31.66 -10.47 -12.31
C ALA A 357 -30.12 -10.43 -12.36
N PRO A 358 -29.53 -9.57 -13.22
CA PRO A 358 -28.09 -9.58 -13.48
C PRO A 358 -27.26 -9.12 -12.27
N GLY A 359 -27.89 -8.35 -11.38
CA GLY A 359 -27.33 -7.88 -10.13
C GLY A 359 -28.15 -6.75 -9.53
N VAL A 360 -27.79 -6.31 -8.32
CA VAL A 360 -28.47 -5.23 -7.60
C VAL A 360 -27.49 -4.39 -6.79
N LEU A 361 -27.89 -3.17 -6.41
CA LEU A 361 -27.18 -2.35 -5.43
C LEU A 361 -27.92 -2.33 -4.08
N ILE A 362 -27.20 -2.61 -3.00
CA ILE A 362 -27.69 -2.55 -1.61
C ILE A 362 -26.63 -1.85 -0.74
N SER A 363 -26.87 -0.60 -0.36
CA SER A 363 -25.90 0.20 0.40
C SER A 363 -25.96 0.02 1.93
N ASP A 364 -27.04 -0.60 2.44
CA ASP A 364 -27.16 -0.94 3.86
C ASP A 364 -26.45 -2.28 4.16
N PRO A 365 -25.41 -2.32 5.02
CA PRO A 365 -24.63 -3.54 5.22
C PRO A 365 -25.42 -4.71 5.83
N HIS A 366 -26.30 -4.46 6.80
CA HIS A 366 -27.08 -5.51 7.46
C HIS A 366 -28.12 -6.13 6.52
N LYS A 367 -28.75 -5.30 5.69
CA LYS A 367 -29.66 -5.78 4.65
C LYS A 367 -28.90 -6.55 3.57
N ALA A 368 -27.76 -6.03 3.13
CA ALA A 368 -26.90 -6.71 2.17
C ALA A 368 -26.51 -8.09 2.71
N ALA A 369 -26.08 -8.19 3.97
CA ALA A 369 -25.72 -9.44 4.64
C ALA A 369 -26.82 -10.51 4.53
N LYS A 370 -28.07 -10.16 4.83
CA LYS A 370 -29.22 -11.07 4.66
C LYS A 370 -29.37 -11.53 3.20
N VAL A 371 -29.41 -10.58 2.25
CA VAL A 371 -29.62 -10.88 0.83
C VAL A 371 -28.48 -11.75 0.26
N ILE A 372 -27.23 -11.42 0.60
CA ILE A 372 -26.03 -12.16 0.19
C ILE A 372 -26.12 -13.61 0.67
N THR A 373 -26.34 -13.80 1.99
CA THR A 373 -26.36 -15.11 2.62
C THR A 373 -27.47 -16.00 2.06
N GLU A 374 -28.69 -15.47 1.99
CA GLU A 374 -29.82 -16.24 1.47
C GLU A 374 -29.72 -16.54 -0.03
N THR A 375 -29.19 -15.60 -0.82
CA THR A 375 -28.97 -15.83 -2.25
C THR A 375 -27.96 -16.95 -2.45
N ALA A 376 -26.84 -16.93 -1.73
CA ALA A 376 -25.82 -17.97 -1.84
C ALA A 376 -26.36 -19.36 -1.50
N LEU A 377 -27.08 -19.51 -0.38
CA LEU A 377 -27.72 -20.78 0.02
C LEU A 377 -28.66 -21.33 -1.06
N LYS A 378 -29.51 -20.47 -1.62
CA LYS A 378 -30.54 -20.86 -2.60
C LYS A 378 -29.96 -21.02 -4.01
N MET A 379 -28.84 -20.38 -4.31
CA MET A 379 -28.20 -20.41 -5.62
C MET A 379 -27.28 -21.62 -5.80
N LYS A 380 -26.61 -22.08 -4.74
CA LYS A 380 -25.68 -23.23 -4.77
C LYS A 380 -26.21 -24.45 -5.53
N PRO A 381 -27.41 -25.00 -5.23
CA PRO A 381 -27.93 -26.18 -5.94
C PRO A 381 -28.23 -25.93 -7.43
N LYS A 382 -28.50 -24.67 -7.83
CA LYS A 382 -28.73 -24.30 -9.23
C LYS A 382 -27.43 -24.24 -10.02
N ARG A 383 -26.32 -23.97 -9.34
CA ARG A 383 -24.99 -23.77 -9.95
C ARG A 383 -24.11 -25.01 -9.92
N ASP A 384 -24.34 -25.95 -9.00
CA ASP A 384 -23.50 -27.16 -8.85
C ASP A 384 -23.34 -28.01 -10.11
N ALA A 385 -24.31 -27.95 -11.03
CA ALA A 385 -24.26 -28.67 -12.29
C ALA A 385 -23.52 -27.93 -13.42
N LEU A 386 -23.10 -26.68 -13.20
CA LEU A 386 -22.49 -25.84 -14.23
C LEU A 386 -20.97 -26.05 -14.25
N ASN A 387 -20.44 -26.40 -15.42
CA ASN A 387 -19.01 -26.33 -15.70
C ASN A 387 -18.75 -25.14 -16.62
N HIS A 388 -17.90 -24.20 -16.18
CA HIS A 388 -17.65 -22.95 -16.89
C HIS A 388 -16.26 -22.87 -17.52
N LEU A 389 -15.34 -23.76 -17.13
CA LEU A 389 -14.02 -23.85 -17.74
C LEU A 389 -14.05 -24.88 -18.87
N PRO A 390 -13.34 -24.63 -19.98
CA PRO A 390 -13.19 -25.63 -21.02
C PRO A 390 -12.53 -26.89 -20.46
N GLU A 391 -12.83 -28.07 -20.99
CA GLU A 391 -12.02 -29.26 -20.70
C GLU A 391 -10.66 -29.21 -21.42
N LEU A 392 -9.66 -29.98 -20.98
CA LEU A 392 -8.32 -29.94 -21.61
C LEU A 392 -8.36 -30.24 -23.11
N GLU A 393 -9.26 -31.13 -23.52
CA GLU A 393 -9.50 -31.42 -24.93
C GLU A 393 -10.07 -30.21 -25.68
N GLU A 394 -11.03 -29.50 -25.09
CA GLU A 394 -11.57 -28.25 -25.65
C GLU A 394 -10.52 -27.13 -25.67
N VAL A 395 -9.60 -27.09 -24.69
CA VAL A 395 -8.45 -26.18 -24.70
C VAL A 395 -7.55 -26.47 -25.92
N ARG A 396 -7.33 -27.74 -26.27
CA ARG A 396 -6.58 -28.10 -27.48
C ARG A 396 -7.31 -27.65 -28.75
N GLU A 397 -8.60 -27.91 -28.86
CA GLU A 397 -9.43 -27.48 -30.00
C GLU A 397 -9.41 -25.95 -30.18
N LEU A 398 -9.60 -25.20 -29.09
CA LEU A 398 -9.47 -23.74 -29.10
C LEU A 398 -8.05 -23.28 -29.48
N ALA A 399 -7.01 -24.02 -29.05
CA ALA A 399 -5.65 -23.72 -29.43
C ALA A 399 -5.40 -23.94 -30.93
N GLU A 400 -6.02 -24.94 -31.55
CA GLU A 400 -5.93 -25.19 -33.00
C GLU A 400 -6.48 -24.02 -33.84
N GLU A 401 -7.48 -23.30 -33.33
CA GLU A 401 -8.01 -22.09 -33.98
C GLU A 401 -7.03 -20.89 -33.96
N CYS A 402 -6.02 -20.92 -33.09
CA CYS A 402 -5.03 -19.85 -32.97
C CYS A 402 -4.23 -19.69 -34.28
N ILE A 403 -4.27 -18.47 -34.83
CA ILE A 403 -3.57 -18.09 -36.07
C ILE A 403 -2.14 -17.56 -35.85
N GLU A 404 -1.60 -17.69 -34.64
CA GLU A 404 -0.19 -17.39 -34.32
C GLU A 404 0.26 -15.95 -34.61
N CYS A 405 -0.68 -14.99 -34.61
CA CYS A 405 -0.43 -13.60 -34.97
C CYS A 405 0.42 -12.79 -33.97
N GLY A 406 0.56 -13.29 -32.72
CA GLY A 406 1.32 -12.63 -31.65
C GLY A 406 0.74 -11.31 -31.15
N TRP A 407 -0.56 -11.05 -31.36
CA TRP A 407 -1.22 -9.86 -30.79
C TRP A 407 -1.41 -9.99 -29.27
N CYS A 408 -1.66 -11.20 -28.76
CA CYS A 408 -1.76 -11.47 -27.33
C CYS A 408 -0.49 -11.08 -26.57
N ASP A 409 0.69 -11.46 -27.08
CA ASP A 409 1.98 -11.11 -26.46
C ASP A 409 2.19 -9.59 -26.44
N ARG A 410 1.98 -8.93 -27.58
CA ARG A 410 2.12 -7.46 -27.72
C ARG A 410 1.14 -6.67 -26.86
N ALA A 411 -0.06 -7.23 -26.65
CA ALA A 411 -1.09 -6.63 -25.82
C ALA A 411 -0.88 -6.96 -24.34
N CYS A 412 -0.12 -8.00 -23.99
CA CYS A 412 0.14 -8.33 -22.61
C CYS A 412 0.95 -7.20 -21.93
N PRO A 413 0.50 -6.65 -20.79
CA PRO A 413 1.27 -5.61 -20.09
C PRO A 413 2.66 -6.09 -19.63
N ASN A 414 2.81 -7.39 -19.37
CA ASN A 414 4.05 -8.07 -18.97
C ASN A 414 4.75 -8.76 -20.16
N SER A 415 4.25 -8.59 -21.40
CA SER A 415 4.81 -9.22 -22.61
C SER A 415 4.96 -10.75 -22.51
N LEU A 416 4.02 -11.41 -21.83
CA LEU A 416 4.07 -12.87 -21.63
C LEU A 416 4.01 -13.63 -22.97
N PRO A 417 4.68 -14.80 -23.08
CA PRO A 417 4.78 -15.59 -24.31
C PRO A 417 3.52 -16.44 -24.56
N VAL A 418 2.36 -15.80 -24.65
CA VAL A 418 1.05 -16.45 -24.83
C VAL A 418 1.00 -17.21 -26.15
N LYS A 419 1.51 -16.63 -27.24
CA LYS A 419 1.51 -17.27 -28.57
C LYS A 419 2.28 -18.60 -28.54
N ASP A 420 3.45 -18.63 -27.93
CA ASP A 420 4.28 -19.86 -27.88
C ASP A 420 3.62 -20.93 -26.99
N ALA A 421 2.96 -20.52 -25.90
CA ALA A 421 2.14 -21.41 -25.08
C ALA A 421 0.95 -22.00 -25.87
N MET A 422 0.28 -21.18 -26.69
CA MET A 422 -0.83 -21.63 -27.55
C MET A 422 -0.37 -22.61 -28.64
N ILE A 423 0.81 -22.40 -29.25
CA ILE A 423 1.36 -23.31 -30.26
C ILE A 423 1.58 -24.71 -29.66
N LYS A 424 2.18 -24.79 -28.47
CA LYS A 424 2.39 -26.07 -27.76
C LYS A 424 1.07 -26.72 -27.35
N ALA A 425 0.09 -25.93 -26.94
CA ALA A 425 -1.22 -26.43 -26.56
C ALA A 425 -1.95 -27.15 -27.71
N LYS A 426 -1.70 -26.78 -28.99
CA LYS A 426 -2.21 -27.51 -30.18
C LYS A 426 -1.75 -28.96 -30.20
N GLU A 427 -0.54 -29.22 -29.71
CA GLU A 427 0.08 -30.54 -29.69
C GLU A 427 -0.29 -31.33 -28.42
N GLY A 428 -1.14 -30.76 -27.55
CA GLY A 428 -1.53 -31.35 -26.26
C GLY A 428 -0.56 -31.06 -25.11
N ASP A 429 0.45 -30.20 -25.31
CA ASP A 429 1.33 -29.72 -24.23
C ASP A 429 0.80 -28.42 -23.62
N PHE A 430 0.10 -28.56 -22.49
CA PHE A 430 -0.50 -27.44 -21.76
C PHE A 430 0.45 -26.78 -20.75
N LYS A 431 1.68 -27.30 -20.59
CA LYS A 431 2.61 -26.77 -19.58
C LYS A 431 2.90 -25.29 -19.82
N GLY A 432 3.06 -24.89 -21.08
CA GLY A 432 3.27 -23.49 -21.44
C GLY A 432 2.14 -22.57 -21.00
N LEU A 433 0.87 -23.00 -21.10
CA LEU A 433 -0.27 -22.22 -20.60
C LEU A 433 -0.36 -22.24 -19.07
N SER A 434 -0.05 -23.39 -18.45
CA SER A 434 -0.03 -23.55 -17.00
C SER A 434 1.01 -22.62 -16.33
N ASP A 435 2.22 -22.56 -16.88
CA ASP A 435 3.33 -21.73 -16.38
C ASP A 435 3.01 -20.22 -16.43
N LEU A 436 2.05 -19.79 -17.28
CA LEU A 436 1.61 -18.40 -17.34
C LEU A 436 0.73 -17.98 -16.15
N PHE A 437 0.19 -18.92 -15.36
CA PHE A 437 -0.79 -18.60 -14.33
C PHE A 437 -0.28 -17.60 -13.29
N SER A 438 0.93 -17.81 -12.75
CA SER A 438 1.53 -16.91 -11.75
C SER A 438 1.91 -15.53 -12.31
N PRO A 439 2.67 -15.41 -13.42
CA PRO A 439 3.05 -14.09 -13.93
C PRO A 439 1.90 -13.34 -14.64
N CYS A 440 0.75 -13.99 -14.88
CA CYS A 440 -0.42 -13.38 -15.51
C CYS A 440 -1.26 -12.59 -14.50
N MET A 441 -1.49 -11.31 -14.78
CA MET A 441 -2.42 -10.47 -14.00
C MET A 441 -3.91 -10.74 -14.26
N SER A 442 -4.24 -11.79 -15.02
CA SER A 442 -5.60 -12.11 -15.51
C SER A 442 -6.34 -10.90 -16.11
N CYS A 443 -5.61 -10.05 -16.86
CA CYS A 443 -6.17 -8.75 -17.27
C CYS A 443 -7.20 -8.81 -18.42
N GLY A 444 -7.26 -9.92 -19.18
CA GLY A 444 -8.17 -10.10 -20.32
C GLY A 444 -7.77 -9.35 -21.61
N ARG A 445 -6.74 -8.47 -21.57
CA ARG A 445 -6.34 -7.66 -22.73
C ARG A 445 -5.89 -8.51 -23.94
N CYS A 446 -5.32 -9.69 -23.69
CA CYS A 446 -4.95 -10.63 -24.75
C CYS A 446 -6.19 -11.18 -25.49
N GLU A 447 -7.32 -11.36 -24.81
CA GLU A 447 -8.57 -11.84 -25.40
C GLU A 447 -9.21 -10.75 -26.26
N SER A 448 -9.25 -9.51 -25.76
CA SER A 448 -9.81 -8.37 -26.50
C SER A 448 -9.09 -8.09 -27.83
N GLU A 449 -7.82 -8.46 -27.94
CA GLU A 449 -7.02 -8.28 -29.16
C GLU A 449 -7.01 -9.53 -30.07
N CYS A 450 -7.46 -10.68 -29.55
CA CYS A 450 -7.46 -11.94 -30.27
C CYS A 450 -8.44 -11.91 -31.44
N LYS A 451 -7.96 -12.10 -32.67
CA LYS A 451 -8.80 -12.08 -33.89
C LYS A 451 -9.71 -13.31 -34.06
N LYS A 452 -9.67 -14.21 -33.08
CA LYS A 452 -10.43 -15.45 -32.99
C LYS A 452 -11.28 -15.51 -31.72
N ASP A 453 -11.28 -14.44 -30.93
CA ASP A 453 -12.07 -14.34 -29.69
C ASP A 453 -11.83 -15.49 -28.70
N LEU A 454 -10.60 -16.02 -28.67
CA LEU A 454 -10.22 -17.16 -27.82
C LEU A 454 -10.22 -16.75 -26.33
N PRO A 455 -10.76 -17.59 -25.43
CA PRO A 455 -10.83 -17.32 -23.99
C PRO A 455 -9.51 -17.66 -23.28
N ILE A 456 -8.42 -17.00 -23.70
CA ILE A 456 -7.04 -17.26 -23.27
C ILE A 456 -6.88 -17.33 -21.74
N VAL A 457 -7.55 -16.45 -20.97
CA VAL A 457 -7.46 -16.44 -19.51
C VAL A 457 -8.10 -17.70 -18.92
N SER A 458 -9.23 -18.15 -19.46
CA SER A 458 -9.86 -19.42 -19.04
C SER A 458 -9.03 -20.63 -19.44
N MET A 459 -8.37 -20.58 -20.61
CA MET A 459 -7.45 -21.63 -21.05
C MET A 459 -6.23 -21.73 -20.12
N ILE A 460 -5.65 -20.59 -19.70
CA ILE A 460 -4.56 -20.55 -18.71
C ILE A 460 -5.02 -21.18 -17.39
N LEU A 461 -6.15 -20.74 -16.85
CA LEU A 461 -6.68 -21.25 -15.59
C LEU A 461 -6.96 -22.75 -15.64
N LYS A 462 -7.57 -23.24 -16.73
CA LYS A 462 -7.80 -24.67 -16.91
C LYS A 462 -6.49 -25.46 -16.99
N SER A 463 -5.52 -24.96 -17.74
CA SER A 463 -4.20 -25.59 -17.87
C SER A 463 -3.44 -25.63 -16.53
N ALA A 464 -3.70 -24.64 -15.66
CA ALA A 464 -3.12 -24.53 -14.33
C ALA A 464 -4.01 -25.10 -13.21
N GLN A 465 -4.99 -25.97 -13.52
CA GLN A 465 -5.98 -26.41 -12.54
C GLN A 465 -5.36 -27.11 -11.32
N GLU A 466 -4.28 -27.88 -11.50
CA GLU A 466 -3.54 -28.51 -10.40
C GLU A 466 -2.87 -27.49 -9.48
N ILE A 467 -2.36 -26.39 -10.04
CA ILE A 467 -1.75 -25.30 -9.27
C ILE A 467 -2.86 -24.52 -8.56
N ALA A 468 -3.84 -24.02 -9.31
CA ALA A 468 -4.88 -23.15 -8.78
C ALA A 468 -5.72 -23.82 -7.69
N PHE A 469 -6.14 -25.08 -7.89
CA PHE A 469 -7.05 -25.79 -6.97
C PHE A 469 -6.39 -26.90 -6.15
N GLY A 470 -5.19 -27.37 -6.52
CA GLY A 470 -4.47 -28.38 -5.76
C GLY A 470 -3.58 -27.79 -4.67
N GLU A 471 -3.13 -26.54 -4.83
CA GLU A 471 -2.29 -25.87 -3.84
C GLU A 471 -3.13 -25.08 -2.84
N THR A 472 -2.70 -25.17 -1.58
CA THR A 472 -3.20 -24.38 -0.46
C THR A 472 -2.03 -23.66 0.18
N TYR A 473 -2.30 -22.53 0.83
CA TYR A 473 -1.30 -21.73 1.52
C TYR A 473 -1.87 -21.20 2.84
N THR A 474 -1.02 -20.57 3.64
CA THR A 474 -1.41 -19.86 4.85
C THR A 474 -0.86 -18.44 4.84
N MET A 475 -1.67 -17.48 5.27
CA MET A 475 -1.29 -16.09 5.44
C MET A 475 -1.61 -15.65 6.86
N ARG A 476 -0.64 -15.07 7.58
CA ARG A 476 -0.94 -14.47 8.90
C ARG A 476 -1.95 -13.34 8.73
N ALA A 477 -2.98 -13.28 9.56
CA ALA A 477 -3.95 -12.18 9.55
C ALA A 477 -3.24 -10.83 9.79
N GLY A 478 -3.88 -9.75 9.35
CA GLY A 478 -3.35 -8.40 9.57
C GLY A 478 -3.31 -8.06 11.07
N ARG A 479 -2.11 -7.93 11.62
CA ARG A 479 -1.96 -7.77 13.08
C ARG A 479 -2.34 -6.40 13.62
N GLY A 480 -2.45 -5.38 12.77
CA GLY A 480 -2.61 -3.99 13.18
C GLY A 480 -1.29 -3.29 13.55
N PRO A 481 -1.30 -2.34 14.50
CA PRO A 481 -0.15 -1.49 14.77
C PRO A 481 1.03 -2.23 15.42
N VAL A 482 2.24 -1.70 15.23
CA VAL A 482 3.42 -2.14 15.98
C VAL A 482 3.30 -1.68 17.45
N LEU A 483 3.58 -2.59 18.38
CA LEU A 483 3.47 -2.34 19.82
C LEU A 483 4.60 -1.43 20.30
N ASP A 484 4.31 -0.61 21.30
CA ASP A 484 5.32 0.27 21.91
C ASP A 484 6.40 -0.55 22.65
N THR A 485 6.05 -1.74 23.15
CA THR A 485 6.99 -2.71 23.71
C THR A 485 7.96 -3.27 22.66
N GLU A 486 7.50 -3.52 21.44
CA GLU A 486 8.35 -3.91 20.31
C GLU A 486 9.28 -2.75 19.93
N ILE A 487 8.75 -1.52 19.82
CA ILE A 487 9.56 -0.33 19.51
C ILE A 487 10.65 -0.09 20.56
N ARG A 488 10.35 -0.25 21.86
CA ARG A 488 11.35 -0.14 22.94
C ARG A 488 12.47 -1.18 22.79
N LYS A 489 12.15 -2.38 22.29
CA LYS A 489 13.12 -3.45 22.05
C LYS A 489 14.01 -3.16 20.85
N VAL A 490 13.44 -2.72 19.73
CA VAL A 490 14.15 -2.59 18.45
C VAL A 490 14.69 -1.18 18.15
N GLY A 491 14.23 -0.16 18.87
CA GLY A 491 14.55 1.24 18.57
C GLY A 491 16.05 1.56 18.57
N ALA A 492 16.77 1.17 19.64
CA ALA A 492 18.21 1.41 19.71
C ALA A 492 18.98 0.61 18.64
N PRO A 493 18.78 -0.71 18.50
CA PRO A 493 19.42 -1.49 17.45
C PRO A 493 19.15 -0.99 16.03
N LEU A 494 17.94 -0.50 15.72
CA LEU A 494 17.62 0.10 14.42
C LEU A 494 18.38 1.40 14.17
N VAL A 495 18.37 2.32 15.13
CA VAL A 495 19.03 3.64 15.00
C VAL A 495 20.55 3.53 14.95
N LEU A 496 21.11 2.55 15.66
CA LEU A 496 22.54 2.26 15.62
C LEU A 496 22.96 1.46 14.38
N GLY A 497 22.00 0.89 13.65
CA GLY A 497 22.20 0.07 12.45
C GLY A 497 22.54 -1.39 12.70
N GLU A 498 22.43 -1.87 13.94
CA GLU A 498 22.66 -3.27 14.31
C GLU A 498 21.53 -4.20 13.84
N ILE A 499 20.30 -3.70 13.86
CA ILE A 499 19.24 -4.22 13.00
C ILE A 499 19.40 -3.47 11.66
N PRO A 500 19.70 -4.16 10.55
CA PRO A 500 20.10 -3.51 9.30
C PRO A 500 19.04 -2.55 8.73
N GLY A 501 17.76 -2.81 9.00
CA GLY A 501 16.68 -1.89 8.68
C GLY A 501 15.31 -2.56 8.65
N ILE A 502 14.30 -1.76 8.34
CA ILE A 502 12.92 -2.19 8.09
C ILE A 502 12.69 -2.28 6.58
N VAL A 503 12.23 -3.42 6.08
CA VAL A 503 11.87 -3.62 4.66
C VAL A 503 10.37 -3.80 4.57
N ALA A 504 9.68 -2.87 3.91
CA ALA A 504 8.23 -2.85 3.82
C ALA A 504 7.75 -3.26 2.42
N LEU A 505 7.25 -4.49 2.26
CA LEU A 505 6.67 -4.98 0.99
C LEU A 505 5.19 -4.62 0.90
N VAL A 506 4.86 -3.69 0.01
CA VAL A 506 3.55 -3.05 -0.05
C VAL A 506 3.05 -2.97 -1.50
N GLY A 507 1.81 -2.53 -1.68
CA GLY A 507 1.30 -2.18 -3.01
C GLY A 507 0.50 -3.29 -3.70
N CYS A 508 0.48 -3.23 -5.03
CA CYS A 508 -0.42 -3.99 -5.89
C CYS A 508 0.27 -5.25 -6.47
N SER A 509 -0.44 -6.01 -7.31
CA SER A 509 0.05 -7.27 -7.91
C SER A 509 0.33 -7.18 -9.41
N ASN A 510 0.91 -6.07 -9.86
CA ASN A 510 1.45 -5.91 -11.21
C ASN A 510 2.92 -6.35 -11.25
N PHE A 511 3.18 -7.57 -10.79
CA PHE A 511 4.52 -8.12 -10.65
C PHE A 511 5.08 -8.50 -12.03
N PRO A 512 6.36 -8.23 -12.32
CA PRO A 512 6.98 -8.56 -13.60
C PRO A 512 7.00 -10.07 -13.85
N ASP A 513 7.57 -10.83 -12.91
CA ASP A 513 7.75 -12.29 -13.00
C ASP A 513 6.97 -13.06 -11.90
N GLY A 514 5.79 -12.53 -11.55
CA GLY A 514 4.85 -13.18 -10.62
C GLY A 514 5.12 -12.95 -9.13
N GLU A 515 4.34 -13.62 -8.28
CA GLU A 515 4.32 -13.43 -6.83
C GLU A 515 5.60 -13.91 -6.13
N VAL A 516 6.29 -14.87 -6.73
CA VAL A 516 7.49 -15.53 -6.16
C VAL A 516 8.63 -14.54 -5.87
N GLU A 517 8.76 -13.48 -6.66
CA GLU A 517 9.81 -12.48 -6.45
C GLU A 517 9.61 -11.73 -5.13
N VAL A 518 8.36 -11.39 -4.81
CA VAL A 518 8.02 -10.71 -3.54
C VAL A 518 8.40 -11.58 -2.35
N ALA A 519 8.08 -12.88 -2.42
CA ALA A 519 8.42 -13.85 -1.38
C ALA A 519 9.95 -14.02 -1.23
N LYS A 520 10.69 -14.11 -2.35
CA LYS A 520 12.15 -14.23 -2.33
C LYS A 520 12.84 -12.99 -1.76
N ILE A 521 12.36 -11.78 -2.11
CA ILE A 521 12.84 -10.53 -1.51
C ILE A 521 12.60 -10.58 0.01
N ALA A 522 11.39 -10.90 0.44
CA ALA A 522 11.05 -11.00 1.86
C ALA A 522 11.96 -11.99 2.61
N GLU A 523 12.15 -13.19 2.05
CA GLU A 523 12.97 -14.22 2.67
C GLU A 523 14.45 -13.83 2.76
N GLU A 524 15.02 -13.24 1.71
CA GLU A 524 16.42 -12.79 1.71
C GLU A 524 16.67 -11.79 2.86
N PHE A 525 15.75 -10.85 3.08
CA PHE A 525 15.87 -9.84 4.13
C PHE A 525 15.59 -10.39 5.53
N ALA A 526 14.62 -11.28 5.69
CA ALA A 526 14.36 -11.95 6.96
C ALA A 526 15.58 -12.78 7.41
N ARG A 527 16.19 -13.57 6.51
CA ARG A 527 17.42 -14.35 6.80
C ARG A 527 18.61 -13.47 7.18
N ARG A 528 18.62 -12.21 6.74
CA ARG A 528 19.66 -11.22 7.03
C ARG A 528 19.35 -10.37 8.27
N ASN A 529 18.37 -10.77 9.08
CA ASN A 529 17.96 -10.09 10.32
C ASN A 529 17.38 -8.67 10.11
N TYR A 530 16.88 -8.35 8.91
CA TYR A 530 16.03 -7.18 8.74
C TYR A 530 14.65 -7.43 9.35
N ILE A 531 13.92 -6.36 9.68
CA ILE A 531 12.51 -6.47 10.05
C ILE A 531 11.68 -6.37 8.77
N VAL A 532 11.03 -7.45 8.37
CA VAL A 532 10.21 -7.47 7.16
C VAL A 532 8.76 -7.24 7.54
N VAL A 533 8.16 -6.19 6.98
CA VAL A 533 6.73 -5.90 7.15
C VAL A 533 6.03 -5.95 5.80
N ALA A 534 4.77 -6.35 5.77
CA ALA A 534 4.00 -6.46 4.55
C ALA A 534 2.56 -5.95 4.72
N THR A 535 1.99 -5.44 3.62
CA THR A 535 0.57 -5.09 3.54
C THR A 535 -0.04 -5.45 2.20
N GLY A 536 -1.38 -5.52 2.16
CA GLY A 536 -2.15 -5.58 0.92
C GLY A 536 -1.78 -6.76 0.01
N CYS A 537 -1.73 -6.53 -1.30
CA CYS A 537 -1.47 -7.61 -2.26
C CYS A 537 -0.05 -8.20 -2.14
N SER A 538 0.92 -7.46 -1.62
CA SER A 538 2.27 -7.99 -1.37
C SER A 538 2.28 -8.97 -0.19
N ALA A 539 1.53 -8.68 0.88
CA ALA A 539 1.35 -9.63 1.97
C ALA A 539 0.72 -10.96 1.50
N MET A 540 -0.22 -10.88 0.55
CA MET A 540 -0.82 -12.05 -0.10
C MET A 540 0.17 -12.79 -1.00
N ALA A 541 0.93 -12.07 -1.84
CA ALA A 541 1.93 -12.66 -2.73
C ALA A 541 2.99 -13.46 -1.96
N MET A 542 3.40 -12.98 -0.78
CA MET A 542 4.32 -13.69 0.11
C MET A 542 3.76 -15.02 0.63
N ALA A 543 2.44 -15.14 0.78
CA ALA A 543 1.79 -16.39 1.20
C ALA A 543 1.81 -17.45 0.09
N MET A 544 1.80 -17.04 -1.18
CA MET A 544 1.78 -17.91 -2.37
C MET A 544 3.13 -18.56 -2.68
N TYR A 545 3.97 -18.76 -1.66
CA TYR A 545 5.29 -19.35 -1.79
C TYR A 545 5.54 -20.33 -0.65
N ARG A 546 6.03 -21.52 -0.99
CA ARG A 546 6.56 -22.49 -0.02
C ARG A 546 8.08 -22.46 -0.05
N CYS A 547 8.66 -22.40 1.13
CA CYS A 547 10.09 -22.55 1.34
C CYS A 547 10.53 -24.00 1.05
N GLU A 548 11.83 -24.23 1.01
CA GLU A 548 12.42 -25.57 0.80
C GLU A 548 11.96 -26.63 1.83
N ASP A 549 11.57 -26.19 3.03
CA ASP A 549 11.03 -27.02 4.11
C ASP A 549 9.51 -27.28 3.99
N GLY A 550 8.87 -26.76 2.95
CA GLY A 550 7.43 -26.89 2.67
C GLY A 550 6.55 -25.88 3.40
N GLN A 551 7.08 -25.07 4.32
CA GLN A 551 6.31 -24.06 5.06
C GLN A 551 6.13 -22.78 4.26
N THR A 552 5.05 -22.04 4.51
CA THR A 552 4.93 -20.66 4.03
C THR A 552 5.87 -19.74 4.82
N LEU A 553 6.13 -18.54 4.30
CA LEU A 553 6.94 -17.54 5.01
C LEU A 553 6.33 -17.18 6.39
N TYR A 554 5.00 -17.14 6.49
CA TYR A 554 4.31 -16.80 7.74
C TYR A 554 4.35 -17.91 8.78
N GLU A 555 4.46 -19.16 8.36
CA GLU A 555 4.66 -20.32 9.24
C GLU A 555 6.10 -20.39 9.75
N LYS A 556 7.06 -20.09 8.87
CA LYS A 556 8.50 -20.22 9.14
C LYS A 556 9.08 -19.11 10.00
N TYR A 557 8.67 -17.86 9.75
CA TYR A 557 9.23 -16.68 10.42
C TYR A 557 8.24 -16.10 11.45
N PRO A 558 8.74 -15.55 12.58
CA PRO A 558 7.87 -15.00 13.61
C PRO A 558 7.15 -13.73 13.14
N GLY A 559 5.93 -13.52 13.62
CA GLY A 559 5.12 -12.32 13.34
C GLY A 559 5.43 -11.11 14.22
N THR A 560 6.44 -11.20 15.09
CA THR A 560 6.91 -10.09 15.93
C THR A 560 7.69 -9.06 15.10
N PHE A 561 7.51 -7.77 15.39
CA PHE A 561 8.32 -6.69 14.82
C PHE A 561 9.73 -6.69 15.44
N ASP A 562 10.58 -7.59 14.95
CA ASP A 562 11.96 -7.80 15.40
C ASP A 562 12.84 -8.31 14.26
N ALA A 563 14.15 -8.35 14.49
CA ALA A 563 15.14 -8.89 13.56
C ALA A 563 14.76 -10.29 13.06
N GLY A 564 14.60 -10.43 11.75
CA GLY A 564 14.22 -11.68 11.08
C GLY A 564 12.73 -12.01 11.13
N GLY A 565 11.89 -11.12 11.66
CA GLY A 565 10.44 -11.26 11.63
C GLY A 565 9.83 -10.97 10.25
N ILE A 566 8.72 -11.65 9.95
CA ILE A 566 7.86 -11.39 8.79
C ILE A 566 6.46 -11.04 9.30
N VAL A 567 6.10 -9.77 9.15
CA VAL A 567 4.96 -9.17 9.84
C VAL A 567 3.91 -8.70 8.84
N ASN A 568 2.76 -9.38 8.77
CA ASN A 568 1.61 -8.85 8.04
C ASN A 568 0.92 -7.78 8.90
N ILE A 569 1.10 -6.51 8.53
CA ILE A 569 0.51 -5.38 9.25
C ILE A 569 -0.99 -5.27 8.96
N GLY A 570 -1.42 -5.60 7.74
CA GLY A 570 -2.83 -5.60 7.35
C GLY A 570 -3.06 -5.16 5.92
N SER A 571 -4.22 -4.53 5.69
CA SER A 571 -4.60 -4.09 4.36
C SER A 571 -3.82 -2.85 3.89
N CYS A 572 -4.23 -2.31 2.74
CA CYS A 572 -3.67 -1.14 2.11
C CYS A 572 -3.66 0.09 3.06
N VAL A 573 -4.68 0.26 3.89
CA VAL A 573 -4.75 1.37 4.87
C VAL A 573 -3.83 1.14 6.07
N ALA A 574 -3.51 -0.11 6.40
CA ALA A 574 -2.58 -0.47 7.47
C ALA A 574 -1.13 -0.03 7.19
N ASN A 575 -0.81 0.44 5.98
CA ASN A 575 0.45 1.14 5.69
C ASN A 575 0.69 2.37 6.59
N ALA A 576 -0.37 2.94 7.16
CA ALA A 576 -0.24 3.97 8.20
C ALA A 576 0.59 3.47 9.40
N HIS A 577 0.42 2.21 9.81
CA HIS A 577 1.14 1.64 10.94
C HIS A 577 2.60 1.31 10.62
N VAL A 578 2.96 1.10 9.35
CA VAL A 578 4.36 0.96 8.91
C VAL A 578 5.11 2.28 9.10
N ILE A 579 4.53 3.38 8.62
CA ILE A 579 5.08 4.74 8.85
C ILE A 579 5.02 5.08 10.34
N GLY A 580 3.92 4.74 11.00
CA GLY A 580 3.72 4.91 12.43
C GLY A 580 4.82 4.23 13.25
N ALA A 581 5.33 3.06 12.85
CA ALA A 581 6.45 2.41 13.52
C ALA A 581 7.73 3.26 13.45
N ALA A 582 8.05 3.86 12.29
CA ALA A 582 9.19 4.76 12.15
C ALA A 582 9.04 6.04 13.00
N ILE A 583 7.84 6.62 13.04
CA ILE A 583 7.51 7.76 13.91
C ILE A 583 7.64 7.37 15.39
N LYS A 584 7.15 6.19 15.78
CA LYS A 584 7.28 5.68 17.14
C LYS A 584 8.74 5.44 17.54
N VAL A 585 9.63 5.04 16.63
CA VAL A 585 11.08 4.98 16.95
C VAL A 585 11.58 6.37 17.36
N ALA A 586 11.24 7.42 16.61
CA ALA A 586 11.59 8.79 16.98
C ALA A 586 10.97 9.23 18.33
N ALA A 587 9.68 8.95 18.56
CA ALA A 587 8.99 9.36 19.78
C ALA A 587 9.41 8.57 21.03
N ILE A 588 9.52 7.25 20.94
CA ILE A 588 9.71 6.38 22.10
C ILE A 588 11.19 6.24 22.43
N PHE A 589 12.02 5.98 21.43
CA PHE A 589 13.46 5.78 21.65
C PHE A 589 14.19 7.13 21.75
N ALA A 590 13.94 8.07 20.82
CA ALA A 590 14.61 9.36 20.81
C ALA A 590 13.91 10.43 21.67
N ARG A 591 12.69 10.17 22.15
CA ARG A 591 11.90 11.09 22.99
C ARG A 591 11.60 12.42 22.31
N LEU A 592 11.46 12.40 20.98
CA LEU A 592 11.05 13.58 20.23
C LEU A 592 9.54 13.83 20.40
N PRO A 593 9.12 15.10 20.62
CA PRO A 593 7.70 15.44 20.66
C PRO A 593 7.08 15.25 19.28
N LEU A 594 5.86 14.72 19.24
CA LEU A 594 5.13 14.48 18.00
C LEU A 594 4.25 15.68 17.63
N ARG A 595 3.53 16.25 18.59
CA ARG A 595 2.41 17.17 18.42
C ARG A 595 2.71 18.30 17.43
N GLY A 596 2.24 18.19 16.19
CA GLY A 596 2.44 19.21 15.15
C GLY A 596 3.89 19.38 14.68
N ASN A 597 4.75 18.37 14.85
CA ASN A 597 6.20 18.45 14.71
C ASN A 597 6.76 17.63 13.52
N PHE A 598 6.16 17.79 12.34
CA PHE A 598 6.47 16.95 11.17
C PHE A 598 7.95 16.99 10.76
N GLU A 599 8.53 18.18 10.59
CA GLU A 599 9.87 18.35 10.02
C GLU A 599 10.95 17.66 10.85
N GLU A 600 10.92 17.79 12.18
CA GLU A 600 11.91 17.17 13.06
C GLU A 600 11.79 15.64 13.06
N ILE A 601 10.57 15.10 13.01
CA ILE A 601 10.34 13.66 12.94
C ILE A 601 10.79 13.10 11.59
N ALA A 602 10.45 13.75 10.48
CA ALA A 602 10.87 13.34 9.14
C ALA A 602 12.40 13.41 8.98
N ASP A 603 13.03 14.47 9.49
CA ASP A 603 14.49 14.61 9.50
C ASP A 603 15.16 13.51 10.34
N TYR A 604 14.62 13.21 11.52
CA TYR A 604 15.11 12.11 12.35
C TYR A 604 15.06 10.78 11.60
N ILE A 605 13.94 10.46 10.96
CA ILE A 605 13.76 9.21 10.19
C ILE A 605 14.77 9.15 9.04
N LEU A 606 14.89 10.21 8.24
CA LEU A 606 15.81 10.29 7.10
C LEU A 606 17.27 10.07 7.51
N ASN A 607 17.68 10.62 8.65
CA ASN A 607 19.07 10.59 9.08
C ASN A 607 19.44 9.36 9.93
N LYS A 608 18.46 8.70 10.56
CA LYS A 608 18.72 7.75 11.64
C LYS A 608 17.98 6.43 11.57
N VAL A 609 16.86 6.34 10.88
CA VAL A 609 16.06 5.11 10.83
C VAL A 609 16.27 4.40 9.48
N GLY A 610 17.06 3.33 9.50
CA GLY A 610 17.26 2.48 8.32
C GLY A 610 15.97 1.80 7.92
N ALA A 611 15.39 2.21 6.80
CA ALA A 611 14.15 1.65 6.27
C ALA A 611 14.09 1.80 4.75
N CYS A 612 13.37 0.90 4.09
CA CYS A 612 13.07 0.96 2.66
C CYS A 612 11.69 0.35 2.38
N GLY A 613 10.84 1.10 1.67
CA GLY A 613 9.61 0.57 1.08
C GLY A 613 9.89 -0.16 -0.23
N VAL A 614 9.09 -1.17 -0.53
CA VAL A 614 9.17 -1.98 -1.76
C VAL A 614 7.77 -2.15 -2.31
N ALA A 615 7.49 -1.48 -3.43
CA ALA A 615 6.23 -1.62 -4.16
C ALA A 615 6.51 -2.30 -5.51
N TRP A 616 6.84 -3.59 -5.43
CA TRP A 616 7.30 -4.39 -6.57
C TRP A 616 6.25 -4.48 -7.68
N GLY A 617 4.99 -4.70 -7.29
CA GLY A 617 3.87 -4.77 -8.23
C GLY A 617 3.06 -3.49 -8.34
N ALA A 618 3.66 -2.30 -8.18
CA ALA A 618 2.91 -1.04 -8.16
C ALA A 618 2.08 -0.82 -9.44
N MET A 619 0.85 -0.29 -9.26
CA MET A 619 -0.12 -0.10 -10.33
C MET A 619 -1.11 1.04 -10.04
N SER A 620 -1.76 1.00 -8.87
CA SER A 620 -2.84 1.93 -8.56
C SER A 620 -2.34 3.33 -8.21
N GLN A 621 -3.21 4.33 -8.35
CA GLN A 621 -2.96 5.70 -7.86
C GLN A 621 -2.76 5.72 -6.33
N LYS A 622 -3.34 4.77 -5.59
CA LYS A 622 -3.08 4.55 -4.16
C LYS A 622 -1.62 4.22 -3.87
N ALA A 623 -0.99 3.39 -4.71
CA ALA A 623 0.43 3.09 -4.55
C ALA A 623 1.31 4.31 -4.81
N ALA A 624 0.93 5.19 -5.75
CA ALA A 624 1.63 6.46 -5.98
C ALA A 624 1.57 7.40 -4.76
N SER A 625 0.39 7.55 -4.13
CA SER A 625 0.23 8.35 -2.91
C SER A 625 0.90 7.70 -1.69
N ILE A 626 0.82 6.37 -1.53
CA ILE A 626 1.54 5.67 -0.46
C ILE A 626 3.05 5.91 -0.58
N GLY A 627 3.64 5.66 -1.76
CA GLY A 627 5.07 5.84 -1.98
C GLY A 627 5.52 7.28 -1.78
N THR A 628 4.81 8.24 -2.37
CA THR A 628 5.14 9.67 -2.26
C THR A 628 4.98 10.18 -0.82
N GLY A 629 4.01 9.68 -0.06
CA GLY A 629 3.83 10.02 1.36
C GLY A 629 4.97 9.49 2.21
N THR A 630 5.35 8.22 2.00
CA THR A 630 6.52 7.59 2.62
C THR A 630 7.81 8.36 2.32
N ASN A 631 7.98 8.84 1.09
CA ASN A 631 9.13 9.66 0.71
C ASN A 631 9.24 10.96 1.51
N ARG A 632 8.11 11.64 1.80
CA ARG A 632 8.13 12.88 2.58
C ARG A 632 8.67 12.70 4.00
N TRP A 633 8.51 11.50 4.57
CA TRP A 633 9.08 11.12 5.86
C TRP A 633 10.58 10.75 5.78
N GLY A 634 11.21 10.89 4.62
CA GLY A 634 12.61 10.50 4.41
C GLY A 634 12.84 9.01 4.26
N ILE A 635 11.78 8.24 3.95
CA ILE A 635 11.87 6.79 3.75
C ILE A 635 11.94 6.51 2.24
N PRO A 636 13.01 5.86 1.76
CA PRO A 636 13.16 5.54 0.35
C PRO A 636 12.23 4.40 -0.09
N VAL A 637 11.85 4.40 -1.36
CA VAL A 637 10.94 3.41 -1.96
C VAL A 637 11.53 2.84 -3.24
N VAL A 638 11.69 1.52 -3.29
CA VAL A 638 11.98 0.77 -4.51
C VAL A 638 10.67 0.35 -5.16
N LEU A 639 10.53 0.66 -6.44
CA LEU A 639 9.41 0.26 -7.27
C LEU A 639 9.85 -0.86 -8.21
N GLY A 640 8.95 -1.77 -8.58
CA GLY A 640 9.22 -2.64 -9.72
C GLY A 640 9.22 -1.86 -11.05
N PRO A 641 9.59 -2.50 -12.16
CA PRO A 641 9.84 -1.82 -13.43
C PRO A 641 8.62 -1.08 -13.97
N HIS A 642 7.41 -1.60 -13.74
CA HIS A 642 6.18 -0.90 -14.13
C HIS A 642 5.92 0.39 -13.33
N GLY A 643 6.53 0.56 -12.16
CA GLY A 643 6.46 1.79 -11.38
C GLY A 643 7.10 2.99 -12.10
N SER A 644 8.00 2.77 -13.06
CA SER A 644 8.50 3.84 -13.96
C SER A 644 7.38 4.60 -14.67
N LYS A 645 6.23 3.93 -14.91
CA LYS A 645 5.05 4.52 -15.56
C LYS A 645 4.34 5.57 -14.70
N TYR A 646 4.71 5.74 -13.43
CA TYR A 646 4.27 6.89 -12.64
C TYR A 646 4.92 8.21 -13.09
N ARG A 647 5.85 8.18 -14.05
CA ARG A 647 6.51 9.33 -14.71
C ARG A 647 7.62 9.98 -13.92
N ARG A 648 7.68 9.80 -12.59
CA ARG A 648 8.66 10.46 -11.73
C ARG A 648 9.34 9.48 -10.79
N ALA A 649 10.65 9.66 -10.65
CA ALA A 649 11.51 9.07 -9.63
C ALA A 649 12.22 10.20 -8.85
N TYR A 650 12.81 9.88 -7.69
CA TYR A 650 13.63 10.81 -6.90
C TYR A 650 15.02 10.20 -6.80
N ILE A 651 15.88 10.56 -7.74
CA ILE A 651 17.17 9.93 -7.99
C ILE A 651 18.24 10.97 -7.77
N SER A 652 19.14 10.72 -6.83
CA SER A 652 20.31 11.57 -6.65
C SER A 652 21.27 11.48 -7.82
N ASN A 653 21.97 12.58 -8.13
CA ASN A 653 23.14 12.53 -8.99
C ASN A 653 24.17 13.58 -8.55
N LYS A 654 25.46 13.36 -8.86
CA LYS A 654 26.56 14.23 -8.41
C LYS A 654 26.47 15.69 -8.88
N GLU A 655 25.71 15.98 -9.94
CA GLU A 655 25.62 17.33 -10.50
C GLU A 655 24.50 18.16 -9.85
N LEU A 656 23.44 17.50 -9.36
CA LEU A 656 22.23 18.15 -8.86
C LEU A 656 22.01 17.95 -7.37
N SER A 657 22.56 16.88 -6.79
CA SER A 657 22.34 16.53 -5.39
C SER A 657 23.29 17.28 -4.45
N GLU A 658 22.71 17.95 -3.47
CA GLU A 658 23.42 18.57 -2.36
C GLU A 658 23.31 17.63 -1.15
N TRP A 659 24.42 17.10 -0.63
CA TRP A 659 24.41 16.19 0.53
C TRP A 659 24.91 16.89 1.81
N GLU A 660 24.67 18.18 1.92
CA GLU A 660 25.10 18.95 3.08
C GLU A 660 24.27 18.58 4.31
N LEU A 661 24.95 18.28 5.41
CA LEU A 661 24.33 17.99 6.69
C LEU A 661 24.82 18.99 7.73
N TYR A 662 23.97 19.34 8.68
CA TYR A 662 24.36 20.10 9.87
C TYR A 662 24.55 19.13 11.04
N ASP A 663 25.65 19.24 11.76
CA ASP A 663 25.86 18.46 13.00
C ASP A 663 25.35 19.27 14.20
N LYS A 664 24.21 18.86 14.78
CA LYS A 664 23.60 19.55 15.94
C LYS A 664 24.54 19.64 17.15
N ARG A 665 25.56 18.77 17.25
CA ARG A 665 26.51 18.78 18.37
C ARG A 665 27.62 19.80 18.21
N THR A 666 28.13 19.99 17.00
CA THR A 666 29.25 20.91 16.76
C THR A 666 28.79 22.27 16.25
N GLY A 667 27.60 22.32 15.64
CA GLY A 667 27.08 23.51 14.98
C GLY A 667 27.69 23.77 13.61
N GLU A 668 28.36 22.79 13.02
CA GLU A 668 29.05 22.92 11.74
C GLU A 668 28.26 22.25 10.60
N VAL A 669 28.32 22.85 9.41
CA VAL A 669 27.92 22.19 8.16
C VAL A 669 29.04 21.24 7.75
N VAL A 670 28.67 20.01 7.43
CA VAL A 670 29.57 18.92 7.06
C VAL A 670 29.12 18.31 5.74
N GLU A 671 30.08 17.95 4.89
CA GLU A 671 29.80 17.18 3.69
C GLU A 671 29.30 15.79 4.10
N GLY A 672 28.05 15.50 3.74
CA GLY A 672 27.39 14.25 4.07
C GLY A 672 27.74 13.11 3.12
N GLU A 673 26.88 12.09 3.14
CA GLU A 673 26.99 10.92 2.28
C GLU A 673 25.61 10.61 1.69
N PRO A 674 25.53 9.98 0.50
CA PRO A 674 24.26 9.66 -0.16
C PRO A 674 23.57 8.46 0.52
N ALA A 675 23.18 8.61 1.79
CA ALA A 675 22.57 7.57 2.61
C ALA A 675 21.22 8.06 3.18
N PRO A 676 20.06 7.63 2.64
CA PRO A 676 19.91 6.82 1.42
C PRO A 676 20.32 7.61 0.16
N GLU A 677 20.67 6.89 -0.90
CA GLU A 677 21.09 7.53 -2.17
C GLU A 677 19.87 8.01 -2.97
N HIS A 678 18.82 7.20 -3.04
CA HIS A 678 17.60 7.54 -3.77
C HIS A 678 16.42 7.54 -2.82
N LEU A 679 15.42 8.34 -3.14
CA LEU A 679 14.17 8.36 -2.38
C LEU A 679 13.06 7.60 -3.10
N ALA A 680 13.08 7.56 -4.44
CA ALA A 680 12.18 6.71 -5.22
C ALA A 680 12.90 6.22 -6.48
N TYR A 681 13.00 4.90 -6.65
CA TYR A 681 13.74 4.31 -7.76
C TYR A 681 13.03 3.05 -8.32
N PRO A 682 12.75 2.99 -9.63
CA PRO A 682 12.22 1.78 -10.28
C PRO A 682 13.37 0.83 -10.65
N ALA A 683 13.48 -0.29 -9.94
CA ALA A 683 14.41 -1.36 -10.29
C ALA A 683 13.83 -2.25 -11.40
N GLU A 684 14.70 -2.78 -12.26
CA GLU A 684 14.33 -3.62 -13.41
C GLU A 684 14.14 -5.08 -13.00
N THR A 685 15.02 -5.62 -12.17
CA THR A 685 15.03 -7.03 -11.75
C THR A 685 14.97 -7.19 -10.24
N MET A 686 14.51 -8.36 -9.77
CA MET A 686 14.50 -8.71 -8.35
C MET A 686 15.92 -8.61 -7.75
N GLU A 687 16.93 -9.05 -8.48
CA GLU A 687 18.33 -9.00 -8.04
C GLU A 687 18.84 -7.56 -7.82
N GLU A 688 18.53 -6.65 -8.75
CA GLU A 688 18.83 -5.23 -8.60
C GLU A 688 18.09 -4.65 -7.39
N ALA A 689 16.80 -4.96 -7.27
CA ALA A 689 15.97 -4.48 -6.16
C ALA A 689 16.55 -4.91 -4.81
N ILE A 690 16.95 -6.17 -4.64
CA ILE A 690 17.55 -6.67 -3.40
C ILE A 690 18.83 -5.91 -3.04
N VAL A 691 19.72 -5.68 -4.00
CA VAL A 691 20.95 -4.91 -3.75
C VAL A 691 20.62 -3.48 -3.34
N LEU A 692 19.68 -2.87 -4.04
CA LEU A 692 19.26 -1.48 -3.80
C LEU A 692 18.58 -1.32 -2.44
N ILE A 693 17.69 -2.23 -2.04
CA ILE A 693 17.01 -2.20 -0.73
C ILE A 693 18.03 -2.21 0.41
N ALA A 694 19.06 -3.05 0.33
CA ALA A 694 20.11 -3.11 1.34
C ALA A 694 20.91 -1.80 1.43
N LYS A 695 21.29 -1.24 0.27
CA LYS A 695 21.98 0.06 0.16
C LYS A 695 21.16 1.20 0.74
N LEU A 696 19.87 1.27 0.38
CA LEU A 696 18.95 2.32 0.80
C LEU A 696 18.57 2.25 2.28
N CYS A 697 18.99 1.22 3.03
CA CYS A 697 18.85 1.18 4.49
C CYS A 697 20.05 1.81 5.23
N ILE A 698 21.14 2.15 4.56
CA ILE A 698 22.30 2.84 5.17
C ILE A 698 21.88 4.25 5.58
N ARG A 699 22.34 4.71 6.76
CA ARG A 699 22.00 6.02 7.32
C ARG A 699 23.23 6.74 7.85
N PRO A 700 23.30 8.09 7.78
CA PRO A 700 24.46 8.86 8.23
C PRO A 700 24.84 8.58 9.68
N SER A 701 23.85 8.34 10.55
CA SER A 701 24.06 8.11 11.97
C SER A 701 24.41 6.68 12.38
N ASP A 702 24.54 5.74 11.44
CA ASP A 702 24.92 4.36 11.78
C ASP A 702 26.20 4.37 12.62
N ASN A 703 26.24 3.65 13.74
CA ASN A 703 27.51 3.50 14.46
C ASN A 703 28.45 2.59 13.65
N SER A 704 29.73 2.49 14.01
CA SER A 704 30.67 1.67 13.23
C SER A 704 30.26 0.20 13.13
N LYS A 705 29.66 -0.38 14.18
CA LYS A 705 29.19 -1.78 14.15
C LYS A 705 28.00 -1.95 13.21
N GLY A 706 27.00 -1.08 13.28
CA GLY A 706 25.84 -1.10 12.40
C GLY A 706 26.23 -0.82 10.96
N ARG A 707 27.16 0.12 10.72
CA ARG A 707 27.71 0.37 9.39
C ARG A 707 28.41 -0.86 8.82
N GLN A 708 29.24 -1.55 9.62
CA GLN A 708 29.84 -2.83 9.20
C GLN A 708 28.78 -3.86 8.79
N ILE A 709 27.70 -3.99 9.56
CA ILE A 709 26.62 -4.94 9.26
C ILE A 709 25.92 -4.58 7.94
N LYS A 710 25.55 -3.31 7.75
CA LYS A 710 24.87 -2.86 6.52
C LYS A 710 25.79 -2.95 5.29
N LEU A 711 27.06 -2.55 5.42
CA LEU A 711 28.05 -2.70 4.34
C LEU A 711 28.34 -4.16 4.02
N SER A 712 28.38 -5.04 5.03
CA SER A 712 28.52 -6.48 4.80
C SER A 712 27.35 -7.02 3.97
N ASN A 713 26.12 -6.62 4.29
CA ASN A 713 24.95 -7.02 3.49
C ASN A 713 25.01 -6.44 2.07
N TYR A 714 25.33 -5.16 1.92
CA TYR A 714 25.41 -4.51 0.61
C TYR A 714 26.48 -5.16 -0.28
N VAL A 715 27.71 -5.34 0.23
CA VAL A 715 28.82 -5.94 -0.51
C VAL A 715 28.52 -7.41 -0.84
N ASP A 716 28.01 -8.18 0.12
CA ASP A 716 27.67 -9.59 -0.10
C ASP A 716 26.58 -9.77 -1.16
N LEU A 717 25.50 -8.99 -1.08
CA LEU A 717 24.41 -9.02 -2.07
C LEU A 717 24.89 -8.55 -3.45
N TYR A 718 25.69 -7.49 -3.50
CA TYR A 718 26.25 -7.00 -4.76
C TYR A 718 27.16 -8.05 -5.41
N LYS A 719 28.02 -8.71 -4.64
CA LYS A 719 28.83 -9.84 -5.15
C LYS A 719 27.98 -11.02 -5.58
N LYS A 720 26.96 -11.38 -4.79
CA LYS A 720 26.05 -12.49 -5.09
C LYS A 720 25.37 -12.30 -6.44
N TYR A 721 24.90 -11.10 -6.73
CA TYR A 721 24.06 -10.83 -7.90
C TYR A 721 24.78 -10.13 -9.06
N MET A 722 25.62 -9.14 -8.78
CA MET A 722 26.35 -8.34 -9.78
C MET A 722 27.80 -8.81 -10.02
N LYS A 723 28.29 -9.77 -9.24
CA LYS A 723 29.59 -10.46 -9.42
C LYS A 723 30.85 -9.60 -9.27
N THR A 724 30.74 -8.37 -8.79
CA THR A 724 31.88 -7.48 -8.49
C THR A 724 31.71 -6.83 -7.11
N LEU A 725 32.63 -5.95 -6.73
CA LEU A 725 32.38 -5.01 -5.62
C LEU A 725 31.42 -3.90 -6.06
N PRO A 726 30.66 -3.29 -5.12
CA PRO A 726 29.87 -2.11 -5.43
C PRO A 726 30.77 -0.95 -5.92
N PRO A 727 30.47 -0.35 -7.08
CA PRO A 727 31.34 0.65 -7.72
C PRO A 727 31.41 1.97 -6.95
N ASP A 728 30.53 2.17 -5.98
CA ASP A 728 30.37 3.37 -5.18
C ASP A 728 30.52 3.10 -3.67
N LEU A 729 31.10 1.95 -3.30
CA LEU A 729 31.30 1.56 -1.91
C LEU A 729 32.07 2.62 -1.10
N HIS A 730 33.02 3.32 -1.73
CA HIS A 730 33.80 4.41 -1.12
C HIS A 730 32.94 5.57 -0.61
N LEU A 731 31.72 5.74 -1.14
CA LEU A 731 30.79 6.77 -0.69
C LEU A 731 30.14 6.44 0.66
N PHE A 732 30.23 5.20 1.15
CA PHE A 732 29.55 4.74 2.37
C PHE A 732 30.51 4.29 3.49
N VAL A 733 31.81 4.20 3.19
CA VAL A 733 32.86 3.94 4.19
C VAL A 733 33.35 5.27 4.71
N ARG A 734 33.12 5.59 6.00
CA ARG A 734 33.59 6.87 6.56
C ARG A 734 35.02 6.73 7.07
N ASN A 735 35.35 5.63 7.70
CA ASN A 735 36.70 5.32 8.16
C ASN A 735 36.90 3.79 8.24
N GLU A 736 38.12 3.34 8.53
CA GLU A 736 38.45 1.91 8.60
C GLU A 736 37.57 1.10 9.57
N ARG A 737 36.98 1.73 10.59
CA ARG A 737 36.11 1.03 11.56
C ARG A 737 34.76 0.66 10.96
N ASP A 738 34.38 1.24 9.83
CA ASP A 738 33.13 0.87 9.14
C ASP A 738 33.29 -0.39 8.27
N ILE A 739 34.53 -0.80 7.99
CA ILE A 739 34.81 -1.88 7.05
C ILE A 739 34.50 -3.24 7.69
N PRO A 740 33.67 -4.10 7.03
CA PRO A 740 33.41 -5.45 7.51
C PRO A 740 34.70 -6.26 7.71
N ILE A 741 34.88 -6.82 8.90
CA ILE A 741 36.13 -7.50 9.31
C ILE A 741 36.52 -8.62 8.34
N THR A 742 35.55 -9.41 7.88
CA THR A 742 35.77 -10.56 6.99
C THR A 742 36.12 -10.18 5.55
N MET A 743 35.92 -8.91 5.16
CA MET A 743 36.15 -8.39 3.81
C MET A 743 37.16 -7.22 3.82
N LYS A 744 37.91 -7.05 4.92
CA LYS A 744 38.72 -5.84 5.13
C LYS A 744 39.78 -5.63 4.05
N ASP A 745 40.58 -6.67 3.76
CA ASP A 745 41.71 -6.54 2.83
C ASP A 745 41.25 -6.14 1.42
N GLU A 746 40.23 -6.82 0.90
CA GLU A 746 39.67 -6.57 -0.42
C GLU A 746 38.98 -5.19 -0.52
N ILE A 747 38.26 -4.77 0.52
CA ILE A 747 37.63 -3.45 0.54
C ILE A 747 38.69 -2.36 0.62
N MET A 748 39.75 -2.54 1.42
CA MET A 748 40.85 -1.58 1.51
C MET A 748 41.55 -1.39 0.16
N GLU A 749 41.83 -2.48 -0.56
CA GLU A 749 42.41 -2.41 -1.91
C GLU A 749 41.52 -1.57 -2.86
N TYR A 750 40.21 -1.82 -2.88
CA TYR A 750 39.27 -1.02 -3.66
C TYR A 750 39.23 0.46 -3.24
N LEU A 751 39.28 0.75 -1.93
CA LEU A 751 39.26 2.13 -1.43
C LEU A 751 40.52 2.90 -1.84
N GLU A 752 41.69 2.25 -1.82
CA GLU A 752 42.94 2.83 -2.32
C GLU A 752 42.85 3.16 -3.82
N GLU A 753 42.31 2.24 -4.63
CA GLU A 753 42.09 2.47 -6.07
C GLU A 753 41.09 3.61 -6.35
N ALA A 754 40.07 3.75 -5.50
CA ALA A 754 39.05 4.79 -5.61
C ALA A 754 39.52 6.17 -5.12
N GLY A 755 40.74 6.29 -4.58
CA GLY A 755 41.26 7.55 -4.02
C GLY A 755 40.51 8.00 -2.77
N TRP A 756 40.00 7.05 -1.98
CA TRP A 756 39.23 7.34 -0.78
C TRP A 756 40.09 7.91 0.35
N GLU A 757 39.56 8.92 1.04
CA GLU A 757 40.16 9.49 2.25
C GLU A 757 39.23 9.30 3.47
N PRO A 758 39.75 8.92 4.65
CA PRO A 758 38.93 8.79 5.85
C PRO A 758 38.29 10.11 6.25
N ARG A 759 36.97 10.08 6.50
CA ARG A 759 36.19 11.19 7.06
C ARG A 759 35.64 10.86 8.45
N LYS A 760 35.41 11.92 9.22
CA LYS A 760 34.81 11.78 10.56
C LYS A 760 33.33 11.46 10.43
N ALA A 761 32.85 10.48 11.21
CA ALA A 761 31.41 10.23 11.32
C ALA A 761 30.71 11.41 12.01
N ILE A 762 29.59 11.83 11.46
CA ILE A 762 28.78 12.94 11.96
C ILE A 762 28.13 12.53 13.29
N GLY A 763 28.17 13.41 14.29
CA GLY A 763 27.67 13.11 15.63
C GLY A 763 26.14 13.09 15.68
N ASP A 764 25.51 14.18 15.26
CA ASP A 764 24.05 14.31 15.23
C ASP A 764 23.56 15.01 13.94
N PRO A 765 23.44 14.27 12.83
CA PRO A 765 23.10 14.82 11.52
C PRO A 765 21.63 15.31 11.44
N THR A 766 21.43 16.47 10.82
CA THR A 766 20.13 17.08 10.49
C THR A 766 20.22 17.90 9.21
N ARG A 767 19.11 18.04 8.48
CA ARG A 767 18.92 19.01 7.38
C ARG A 767 18.20 20.27 7.83
N LEU A 768 17.72 20.29 9.06
CA LEU A 768 17.12 21.47 9.67
C LEU A 768 18.26 22.38 10.15
N VAL A 769 18.53 23.44 9.40
CA VAL A 769 19.46 24.52 9.77
C VAL A 769 18.73 25.54 10.64
N PRO A 770 19.34 26.07 11.72
CA PRO A 770 18.76 27.15 12.52
C PRO A 770 18.41 28.38 11.66
N GLU A 771 17.23 28.98 11.88
CA GLU A 771 16.68 30.08 11.06
C GLU A 771 17.47 31.41 11.11
N GLU A 772 18.64 31.49 11.78
CA GLU A 772 19.45 32.71 11.83
C GLU A 772 20.31 32.95 10.57
N GLU A 773 20.26 32.06 9.56
CA GLU A 773 20.99 32.17 8.29
C GLU A 773 20.12 31.92 7.04
N VAL A 774 18.97 32.59 6.91
CA VAL A 774 18.19 32.65 5.64
C VAL A 774 17.97 34.08 5.19
#